data_AF-V7HZX4-F1
#
_entry.id   AF-V7HZX4-F1
#
_cell.length_a   1.000
_cell.length_b   1.000
_cell.length_c   1.000
_cell.angle_alpha   90.00
_cell.angle_beta   90.00
_cell.angle_gamma   90.00
#
_symmetry.space_group_name_H-M   'P 1'
#
loop_
_entity.id
_entity.type
_entity.pdbx_description
1 polymer ?
#
loop_
_entity_poly.entity_id
_entity_poly.type
_entity_poly.pdbx_seq_one_letter_code
_entity_poly.pdbx_strand_id
1 'polypeptide(L)'
;MSTIHVGGVVLFGKKCKTLEEACRVAFTGDEIVLHKNVSPQQAAMVPSGVIIRGNNHTITTPRKKYAMIIESGKVELEDIKFQVSKQSGAIKASDTSLTMSNVSIQYMWRVGTREKFSTLWIDEFTEDGKSIKQGTTVNIENCNFQTGIHVAAEQVKISNSFFGNLTSPTAGIRAIQIISHDNRYTNALLNGERILKSDDDTSEGNVSIFGNVDVNNLTAKFNLAEMNSKQLKKYDEVRNNDTALSSGTALLRIQGATGSIKNLRLLKLSPETKELMNSLVDKDFNMLEIMGDKTSISIVESQLPEGQAIFHSGNLILENTEDHLSWRYNPKKTTVANRNSTSNLFNSNEQKQETETALEKMDKLIGQDGVKKRLREIINAAKMNNIRKINAQRNGQEYKQPKGFSNHMVFSGPAGTGKTTFARLVAQALYEGGVLKENKFIETGAEDFVAEFVGQTRPKARETIQKALDGVLFIDEAYGLDETGQNSSFNHEAVDTLIKEMENNRDRLIVIMAGYTTDMRNFFAHGNEGLQSRFNTWVEFDTYSTEELNEIMELQMANSHVLYDENTRKALRQGVKALSQEANGNGRSNGNGRFVRNYVQKVLESRDSRLATNVDQIQNMGPDEQQTVLNTVIVPDVQAAYDSLHKQYQLFQGGN
;
A
#
# COMPACT_ATOMS: atom_id res chain seq x y z
N MET A 1 36.57 -11.65 -19.80
CA MET A 1 35.56 -12.53 -20.43
C MET A 1 36.27 -13.60 -21.22
N SER A 2 36.62 -14.67 -20.53
CA SER A 2 37.02 -15.93 -21.14
C SER A 2 35.95 -16.98 -20.85
N THR A 3 35.72 -17.88 -21.81
CA THR A 3 34.80 -19.00 -21.62
C THR A 3 35.60 -20.23 -21.16
N ILE A 4 35.16 -20.82 -20.05
CA ILE A 4 35.73 -22.01 -19.42
C ILE A 4 34.77 -23.18 -19.61
N HIS A 5 35.22 -24.22 -20.27
CA HIS A 5 34.40 -25.35 -20.66
C HIS A 5 34.61 -26.55 -19.74
N VAL A 6 33.53 -27.08 -19.16
CA VAL A 6 33.55 -28.25 -18.28
C VAL A 6 33.05 -29.49 -19.02
N GLY A 7 33.97 -30.37 -19.36
CA GLY A 7 33.69 -31.52 -20.23
C GLY A 7 33.53 -31.14 -21.71
N GLY A 8 33.52 -32.15 -22.59
CA GLY A 8 33.34 -31.96 -24.04
C GLY A 8 34.62 -31.71 -24.85
N VAL A 9 34.46 -31.60 -26.17
CA VAL A 9 35.50 -31.19 -27.13
C VAL A 9 35.45 -29.67 -27.25
N VAL A 10 36.59 -29.00 -27.11
CA VAL A 10 36.68 -27.54 -27.06
C VAL A 10 37.50 -27.06 -28.25
N LEU A 11 36.92 -26.18 -29.06
CA LEU A 11 37.61 -25.55 -30.20
C LEU A 11 38.34 -24.26 -29.78
N PHE A 12 37.77 -23.49 -28.85
CA PHE A 12 38.32 -22.25 -28.29
C PHE A 12 37.95 -22.13 -26.81
N GLY A 13 38.82 -21.52 -25.97
CA GLY A 13 38.58 -21.36 -24.53
C GLY A 13 39.35 -22.35 -23.65
N LYS A 14 39.22 -22.19 -22.31
CA LYS A 14 39.96 -23.02 -21.34
C LYS A 14 39.16 -24.26 -21.00
N LYS A 15 39.75 -25.45 -21.12
CA LYS A 15 39.09 -26.72 -20.80
C LYS A 15 39.41 -27.19 -19.39
N CYS A 16 38.39 -27.51 -18.62
CA CYS A 16 38.49 -28.11 -17.28
C CYS A 16 37.79 -29.48 -17.24
N LYS A 17 38.28 -30.37 -16.39
CA LYS A 17 37.72 -31.73 -16.25
C LYS A 17 36.51 -31.75 -15.33
N THR A 18 36.52 -30.90 -14.29
CA THR A 18 35.48 -30.81 -13.26
C THR A 18 35.01 -29.37 -13.05
N LEU A 19 33.86 -29.21 -12.38
CA LEU A 19 33.31 -27.89 -12.05
C LEU A 19 34.19 -27.17 -11.03
N GLU A 20 34.73 -27.89 -10.04
CA GLU A 20 35.59 -27.31 -9.01
C GLU A 20 36.89 -26.75 -9.60
N GLU A 21 37.44 -27.42 -10.61
CA GLU A 21 38.60 -26.93 -11.36
C GLU A 21 38.26 -25.65 -12.12
N ALA A 22 37.11 -25.61 -12.81
CA ALA A 22 36.66 -24.43 -13.53
C ALA A 22 36.43 -23.23 -12.61
N CYS A 23 35.75 -23.42 -11.48
CA CYS A 23 35.52 -22.35 -10.51
C CYS A 23 36.83 -21.84 -9.89
N ARG A 24 37.83 -22.71 -9.65
CA ARG A 24 39.13 -22.30 -9.10
C ARG A 24 39.91 -21.38 -10.02
N VAL A 25 39.72 -21.50 -11.33
CA VAL A 25 40.48 -20.75 -12.33
C VAL A 25 39.69 -19.62 -13.00
N ALA A 26 38.42 -19.45 -12.63
CA ALA A 26 37.55 -18.40 -13.12
C ALA A 26 37.81 -17.09 -12.37
N PHE A 27 37.72 -15.97 -13.09
CA PHE A 27 37.80 -14.63 -12.54
C PHE A 27 36.51 -13.86 -12.83
N THR A 28 36.38 -12.68 -12.22
CA THR A 28 35.26 -11.76 -12.48
C THR A 28 35.10 -11.49 -13.97
N GLY A 29 33.89 -11.69 -14.48
CA GLY A 29 33.52 -11.57 -15.87
C GLY A 29 33.80 -12.81 -16.71
N ASP A 30 34.23 -13.94 -16.14
CA ASP A 30 34.32 -15.20 -16.88
C ASP A 30 32.99 -15.94 -16.93
N GLU A 31 32.88 -16.81 -17.93
CA GLU A 31 31.73 -17.67 -18.16
C GLU A 31 32.14 -19.14 -18.05
N ILE A 32 31.43 -19.92 -17.23
CA ILE A 32 31.62 -21.37 -17.10
C ILE A 32 30.49 -22.08 -17.84
N VAL A 33 30.83 -22.89 -18.84
CA VAL A 33 29.86 -23.61 -19.67
C VAL A 33 30.00 -25.11 -19.46
N LEU A 34 28.91 -25.77 -19.07
CA LEU A 34 28.83 -27.22 -18.95
C LEU A 34 28.50 -27.86 -20.30
N HIS A 35 29.19 -28.95 -20.64
CA HIS A 35 28.92 -29.78 -21.83
C HIS A 35 28.59 -31.24 -21.50
N LYS A 36 28.46 -31.54 -20.21
CA LYS A 36 28.07 -32.85 -19.69
C LYS A 36 27.49 -32.69 -18.30
N ASN A 37 26.80 -33.73 -17.84
CA ASN A 37 26.43 -33.83 -16.43
C ASN A 37 27.69 -33.93 -15.56
N VAL A 38 27.67 -33.29 -14.40
CA VAL A 38 28.79 -33.22 -13.46
C VAL A 38 28.37 -33.66 -12.07
N SER A 39 29.28 -34.32 -11.37
CA SER A 39 29.10 -34.72 -9.97
C SER A 39 30.33 -34.27 -9.19
N PRO A 40 30.30 -33.04 -8.62
CA PRO A 40 31.42 -32.54 -7.82
C PRO A 40 31.75 -33.49 -6.66
N GLN A 41 33.03 -33.70 -6.41
CA GLN A 41 33.50 -34.48 -5.24
C GLN A 41 33.43 -33.65 -3.95
N GLN A 42 33.48 -32.33 -4.09
CA GLN A 42 33.31 -31.35 -3.02
C GLN A 42 32.50 -30.16 -3.52
N ALA A 43 32.12 -29.26 -2.62
CA ALA A 43 31.42 -28.05 -3.02
C ALA A 43 32.31 -27.22 -3.97
N ALA A 44 31.75 -26.80 -5.10
CA ALA A 44 32.41 -25.84 -5.99
C ALA A 44 32.30 -24.45 -5.36
N MET A 45 33.45 -23.87 -5.00
CA MET A 45 33.53 -22.49 -4.51
C MET A 45 33.44 -21.55 -5.70
N VAL A 46 32.29 -20.89 -5.86
CA VAL A 46 32.03 -20.04 -7.03
C VAL A 46 32.58 -18.63 -6.75
N PRO A 47 33.49 -18.11 -7.59
CA PRO A 47 34.02 -16.77 -7.40
C PRO A 47 33.03 -15.68 -7.84
N SER A 48 33.21 -14.49 -7.29
CA SER A 48 32.41 -13.29 -7.62
C SER A 48 32.54 -12.89 -9.09
N GLY A 49 31.40 -12.52 -9.68
CA GLY A 49 31.29 -11.96 -11.02
C GLY A 49 31.26 -12.99 -12.13
N VAL A 50 30.95 -14.25 -11.84
CA VAL A 50 30.94 -15.34 -12.82
C VAL A 50 29.52 -15.69 -13.24
N ILE A 51 29.38 -16.02 -14.53
CA ILE A 51 28.17 -16.59 -15.13
C ILE A 51 28.40 -18.10 -15.31
N ILE A 52 27.49 -18.94 -14.83
CA ILE A 52 27.53 -20.40 -15.03
C ILE A 52 26.35 -20.81 -15.92
N ARG A 53 26.66 -21.29 -17.13
CA ARG A 53 25.70 -21.85 -18.08
C ARG A 53 25.71 -23.37 -18.02
N GLY A 54 24.61 -23.95 -17.59
CA GLY A 54 24.43 -25.39 -17.51
C GLY A 54 24.12 -26.08 -18.83
N ASN A 55 23.61 -25.35 -19.84
CA ASN A 55 23.12 -25.93 -21.09
C ASN A 55 22.17 -27.13 -20.86
N ASN A 56 21.30 -27.02 -19.85
CA ASN A 56 20.39 -28.08 -19.38
C ASN A 56 21.05 -29.35 -18.82
N HIS A 57 22.35 -29.33 -18.56
CA HIS A 57 23.06 -30.42 -17.89
C HIS A 57 22.79 -30.46 -16.38
N THR A 58 22.97 -31.66 -15.83
CA THR A 58 22.71 -31.94 -14.42
C THR A 58 23.97 -31.82 -13.57
N ILE A 59 23.86 -31.13 -12.43
CA ILE A 59 24.82 -31.11 -11.33
C ILE A 59 24.29 -31.98 -10.19
N THR A 60 24.91 -33.12 -9.96
CA THR A 60 24.55 -34.02 -8.86
C THR A 60 25.37 -33.69 -7.62
N THR A 61 24.68 -33.36 -6.53
CA THR A 61 25.34 -32.93 -5.29
C THR A 61 26.15 -34.05 -4.62
N PRO A 62 27.34 -33.76 -4.06
CA PRO A 62 28.04 -34.69 -3.20
C PRO A 62 27.26 -34.96 -1.92
N ARG A 63 27.40 -36.16 -1.36
CA ARG A 63 26.68 -36.58 -0.14
C ARG A 63 27.03 -35.67 1.05
N LYS A 64 26.00 -35.21 1.78
CA LYS A 64 26.13 -34.33 2.98
C LYS A 64 26.79 -32.97 2.71
N LYS A 65 26.79 -32.49 1.47
CA LYS A 65 27.46 -31.25 1.06
C LYS A 65 26.57 -30.44 0.12
N TYR A 66 26.91 -29.19 -0.09
CA TYR A 66 26.33 -28.38 -1.17
C TYR A 66 27.07 -28.66 -2.49
N ALA A 67 26.39 -28.52 -3.64
CA ALA A 67 27.07 -28.55 -4.93
C ALA A 67 27.86 -27.27 -5.17
N MET A 68 27.30 -26.12 -4.79
CA MET A 68 27.95 -24.80 -4.91
C MET A 68 27.91 -24.03 -3.59
N ILE A 69 28.97 -23.30 -3.32
CA ILE A 69 29.05 -22.31 -2.25
C ILE A 69 29.48 -20.97 -2.87
N ILE A 70 28.72 -19.93 -2.58
CA ILE A 70 28.94 -18.55 -3.05
C ILE A 70 29.13 -17.68 -1.79
N GLU A 71 30.30 -17.09 -1.62
CA GLU A 71 30.63 -16.35 -0.40
C GLU A 71 30.74 -14.84 -0.59
N SER A 72 30.74 -14.35 -1.84
CA SER A 72 30.68 -12.91 -2.10
C SER A 72 30.34 -12.57 -3.55
N GLY A 73 29.75 -11.38 -3.73
CA GLY A 73 29.69 -10.69 -5.02
C GLY A 73 28.49 -11.03 -5.89
N LYS A 74 28.59 -10.87 -7.21
CA LYS A 74 27.47 -11.11 -8.14
C LYS A 74 27.64 -12.43 -8.88
N VAL A 75 26.64 -13.31 -8.86
CA VAL A 75 26.70 -14.59 -9.58
C VAL A 75 25.43 -14.77 -10.40
N GLU A 76 25.59 -15.31 -11.61
CA GLU A 76 24.49 -15.64 -12.51
C GLU A 76 24.52 -17.14 -12.83
N LEU A 77 23.37 -17.81 -12.69
CA LEU A 77 23.19 -19.23 -12.97
C LEU A 77 22.11 -19.41 -14.02
N GLU A 78 22.43 -20.07 -15.12
CA GLU A 78 21.52 -20.21 -16.26
C GLU A 78 21.43 -21.66 -16.75
N ASP A 79 20.20 -22.15 -17.02
CA ASP A 79 19.92 -23.45 -17.63
C ASP A 79 20.55 -24.65 -16.90
N ILE A 80 20.46 -24.69 -15.56
CA ILE A 80 21.08 -25.72 -14.72
C ILE A 80 20.03 -26.65 -14.09
N LYS A 81 20.30 -27.96 -14.08
CA LYS A 81 19.51 -28.92 -13.30
C LYS A 81 20.30 -29.43 -12.09
N PHE A 82 19.81 -29.25 -10.87
CA PHE A 82 20.41 -29.83 -9.67
C PHE A 82 19.69 -31.11 -9.26
N GLN A 83 20.47 -32.17 -9.05
CA GLN A 83 20.02 -33.40 -8.42
C GLN A 83 20.62 -33.51 -7.02
N VAL A 84 19.76 -33.36 -6.02
CA VAL A 84 20.16 -33.29 -4.61
C VAL A 84 20.15 -34.68 -3.98
N SER A 85 21.27 -35.02 -3.35
CA SER A 85 21.51 -36.26 -2.62
C SER A 85 20.95 -36.16 -1.20
N LYS A 86 20.83 -37.31 -0.53
CA LYS A 86 20.38 -37.38 0.87
C LYS A 86 21.29 -36.54 1.78
N GLN A 87 20.69 -35.71 2.63
CA GLN A 87 21.37 -34.75 3.54
C GLN A 87 22.22 -33.67 2.83
N SER A 88 22.03 -33.46 1.53
CA SER A 88 22.78 -32.47 0.74
C SER A 88 21.93 -31.24 0.41
N GLY A 89 22.58 -30.18 -0.07
CA GLY A 89 21.94 -29.00 -0.64
C GLY A 89 22.47 -28.71 -2.04
N ALA A 90 21.77 -27.87 -2.80
CA ALA A 90 22.22 -27.46 -4.12
C ALA A 90 23.17 -26.27 -4.01
N ILE A 91 22.70 -25.17 -3.43
CA ILE A 91 23.41 -23.89 -3.38
C ILE A 91 23.34 -23.33 -1.96
N LYS A 92 24.50 -22.93 -1.44
CA LYS A 92 24.60 -22.05 -0.27
C LYS A 92 25.24 -20.74 -0.69
N ALA A 93 24.63 -19.62 -0.33
CA ALA A 93 25.01 -18.29 -0.72
C ALA A 93 24.99 -17.34 0.49
N SER A 94 26.01 -16.51 0.61
CA SER A 94 26.09 -15.41 1.57
C SER A 94 26.92 -14.28 0.97
N ASP A 95 26.63 -13.06 1.37
CA ASP A 95 27.30 -11.82 0.97
C ASP A 95 27.25 -11.58 -0.55
N THR A 96 26.17 -12.02 -1.19
CA THR A 96 26.04 -12.10 -2.63
C THR A 96 24.72 -11.56 -3.16
N SER A 97 24.77 -11.06 -4.40
CA SER A 97 23.59 -10.92 -5.24
C SER A 97 23.55 -12.07 -6.25
N LEU A 98 22.45 -12.81 -6.27
CA LEU A 98 22.30 -14.02 -7.07
C LEU A 98 21.19 -13.85 -8.10
N THR A 99 21.50 -14.12 -9.36
CA THR A 99 20.50 -14.25 -10.43
C THR A 99 20.43 -15.69 -10.90
N MET A 100 19.23 -16.25 -10.99
CA MET A 100 18.96 -17.62 -11.45
C MET A 100 17.91 -17.60 -12.55
N SER A 101 18.24 -18.17 -13.71
CA SER A 101 17.35 -18.26 -14.86
C SER A 101 17.26 -19.71 -15.36
N ASN A 102 16.04 -20.24 -15.51
CA ASN A 102 15.80 -21.62 -15.96
C ASN A 102 16.50 -22.69 -15.11
N VAL A 103 16.61 -22.48 -13.79
CA VAL A 103 17.24 -23.44 -12.88
C VAL A 103 16.20 -24.37 -12.27
N SER A 104 16.47 -25.68 -12.27
CA SER A 104 15.61 -26.66 -11.58
C SER A 104 16.35 -27.37 -10.43
N ILE A 105 15.72 -27.53 -9.27
CA ILE A 105 16.29 -28.24 -8.11
C ILE A 105 15.32 -29.33 -7.65
N GLN A 106 15.81 -30.57 -7.59
CA GLN A 106 15.03 -31.74 -7.17
C GLN A 106 15.86 -32.78 -6.40
N TYR A 107 15.23 -33.52 -5.48
CA TYR A 107 15.85 -34.68 -4.83
C TYR A 107 15.93 -35.89 -5.76
N MET A 108 16.98 -36.71 -5.62
CA MET A 108 17.14 -37.95 -6.40
C MET A 108 16.17 -39.09 -6.01
N TRP A 109 15.52 -39.01 -4.85
CA TRP A 109 14.68 -40.07 -4.29
C TRP A 109 13.34 -39.50 -3.81
N ARG A 110 12.32 -40.35 -3.60
CA ARG A 110 11.11 -39.94 -2.87
C ARG A 110 11.47 -39.62 -1.41
N VAL A 111 11.07 -38.43 -0.99
CA VAL A 111 11.45 -37.74 0.26
C VAL A 111 11.32 -38.63 1.50
N GLY A 112 12.40 -38.72 2.29
CA GLY A 112 12.44 -39.39 3.60
C GLY A 112 13.00 -38.50 4.73
N THR A 113 12.85 -38.94 5.98
CA THR A 113 13.14 -38.23 7.27
C THR A 113 14.52 -37.62 7.49
N ARG A 114 15.44 -37.71 6.54
CA ARG A 114 16.84 -37.25 6.71
C ARG A 114 17.28 -36.38 5.54
N GLU A 115 16.40 -35.55 5.00
CA GLU A 115 16.72 -34.61 3.93
C GLU A 115 16.82 -33.20 4.51
N LYS A 116 17.70 -32.35 3.95
CA LYS A 116 17.71 -30.93 4.30
C LYS A 116 16.41 -30.32 3.75
N PHE A 117 15.76 -29.43 4.47
CA PHE A 117 14.52 -28.84 3.95
C PHE A 117 14.83 -27.74 2.91
N SER A 118 15.85 -26.93 3.15
CA SER A 118 16.26 -25.84 2.27
C SER A 118 17.46 -26.26 1.40
N THR A 119 17.18 -26.59 0.14
CA THR A 119 18.23 -26.94 -0.83
C THR A 119 18.90 -25.74 -1.47
N LEU A 120 18.19 -24.62 -1.49
CA LEU A 120 18.71 -23.29 -1.78
C LEU A 120 18.71 -22.52 -0.47
N TRP A 121 19.88 -22.05 -0.06
CA TRP A 121 20.06 -21.26 1.16
C TRP A 121 20.82 -20.00 0.80
N ILE A 122 20.13 -18.86 0.83
CA ILE A 122 20.71 -17.53 0.60
C ILE A 122 20.50 -16.71 1.87
N ASP A 123 21.59 -16.32 2.51
CA ASP A 123 21.61 -15.77 3.86
C ASP A 123 22.38 -14.46 3.89
N GLU A 124 21.66 -13.36 3.61
CA GLU A 124 22.21 -12.01 3.50
C GLU A 124 21.93 -11.17 4.75
N PHE A 125 21.99 -11.75 5.95
CA PHE A 125 21.88 -10.99 7.19
C PHE A 125 23.21 -10.33 7.59
N THR A 126 23.12 -9.23 8.34
CA THR A 126 24.25 -8.59 9.03
C THR A 126 24.92 -9.56 10.01
N GLU A 127 26.15 -9.29 10.43
CA GLU A 127 26.91 -10.20 11.32
C GLU A 127 26.18 -10.51 12.65
N ASP A 128 25.33 -9.60 13.12
CA ASP A 128 24.51 -9.80 14.32
C ASP A 128 23.24 -10.62 14.08
N GLY A 129 22.95 -10.98 12.82
CA GLY A 129 21.78 -11.73 12.38
C GLY A 129 20.46 -10.97 12.52
N LYS A 130 20.50 -9.64 12.71
CA LYS A 130 19.29 -8.86 13.03
C LYS A 130 18.69 -8.12 11.85
N SER A 131 19.49 -7.75 10.86
CA SER A 131 19.05 -6.93 9.73
C SER A 131 19.53 -7.54 8.42
N ILE A 132 18.84 -7.28 7.31
CA ILE A 132 19.32 -7.72 5.99
C ILE A 132 20.39 -6.74 5.49
N LYS A 133 21.45 -7.25 4.88
CA LYS A 133 22.53 -6.47 4.29
C LYS A 133 22.02 -5.61 3.12
N GLN A 134 22.34 -4.32 3.16
CA GLN A 134 22.00 -3.38 2.09
C GLN A 134 22.74 -3.71 0.79
N GLY A 135 22.10 -3.45 -0.35
CA GLY A 135 22.57 -3.71 -1.70
C GLY A 135 22.43 -5.15 -2.18
N THR A 136 21.89 -6.07 -1.36
CA THR A 136 21.75 -7.48 -1.71
C THR A 136 20.50 -7.73 -2.54
N THR A 137 20.65 -8.41 -3.67
CA THR A 137 19.55 -8.65 -4.62
C THR A 137 19.50 -10.11 -5.05
N VAL A 138 18.32 -10.71 -5.01
CA VAL A 138 18.09 -12.07 -5.51
C VAL A 138 17.03 -12.04 -6.58
N ASN A 139 17.37 -12.49 -7.78
CA ASN A 139 16.47 -12.60 -8.92
C ASN A 139 16.31 -14.08 -9.32
N ILE A 140 15.09 -14.59 -9.33
CA ILE A 140 14.75 -15.96 -9.70
C ILE A 140 13.74 -15.92 -10.84
N GLU A 141 14.11 -16.42 -12.01
CA GLU A 141 13.29 -16.38 -13.21
C GLU A 141 13.16 -17.77 -13.84
N ASN A 142 11.93 -18.17 -14.19
CA ASN A 142 11.63 -19.44 -14.87
C ASN A 142 12.21 -20.68 -14.15
N CYS A 143 12.34 -20.63 -12.82
CA CYS A 143 12.96 -21.70 -12.04
C CYS A 143 11.93 -22.72 -11.52
N ASN A 144 12.39 -23.93 -11.22
CA ASN A 144 11.55 -25.02 -10.70
C ASN A 144 12.18 -25.67 -9.47
N PHE A 145 11.62 -25.42 -8.30
CA PHE A 145 12.07 -25.98 -7.03
C PHE A 145 11.07 -27.03 -6.56
N GLN A 146 11.46 -28.30 -6.53
CA GLN A 146 10.66 -29.38 -5.94
C GLN A 146 10.97 -29.59 -4.44
N THR A 147 11.68 -28.63 -3.86
CA THR A 147 12.33 -28.68 -2.55
C THR A 147 12.19 -27.32 -1.88
N GLY A 148 12.43 -27.26 -0.57
CA GLY A 148 12.34 -26.00 0.15
C GLY A 148 13.48 -25.05 -0.20
N ILE A 149 13.21 -23.76 0.00
CA ILE A 149 14.15 -22.66 -0.21
C ILE A 149 14.13 -21.69 0.97
N HIS A 150 15.30 -21.14 1.27
CA HIS A 150 15.50 -20.01 2.19
C HIS A 150 16.20 -18.90 1.41
N VAL A 151 15.59 -17.73 1.33
CA VAL A 151 16.12 -16.56 0.62
C VAL A 151 15.97 -15.31 1.47
N ALA A 152 17.07 -14.76 1.94
CA ALA A 152 17.13 -13.44 2.55
C ALA A 152 17.94 -12.49 1.67
N ALA A 153 17.37 -11.35 1.29
CA ALA A 153 18.05 -10.26 0.56
C ALA A 153 17.25 -8.96 0.64
N GLU A 154 17.87 -7.80 0.44
CA GLU A 154 17.15 -6.51 0.51
C GLU A 154 16.04 -6.45 -0.54
N GLN A 155 16.30 -6.95 -1.73
CA GLN A 155 15.34 -7.06 -2.83
C GLN A 155 15.28 -8.51 -3.33
N VAL A 156 14.09 -9.10 -3.31
CA VAL A 156 13.83 -10.44 -3.86
C VAL A 156 12.81 -10.33 -4.98
N LYS A 157 13.22 -10.70 -6.20
CA LYS A 157 12.37 -10.77 -7.37
C LYS A 157 12.21 -12.22 -7.81
N ILE A 158 10.97 -12.69 -7.90
CA ILE A 158 10.66 -14.04 -8.39
C ILE A 158 9.67 -13.93 -9.53
N SER A 159 9.97 -14.52 -10.68
CA SER A 159 9.11 -14.53 -11.85
C SER A 159 9.00 -15.91 -12.47
N ASN A 160 7.78 -16.30 -12.87
CA ASN A 160 7.49 -17.53 -13.63
C ASN A 160 8.06 -18.82 -13.01
N SER A 161 8.17 -18.87 -11.68
CA SER A 161 8.87 -19.95 -10.99
C SER A 161 7.91 -20.83 -10.19
N PHE A 162 8.18 -22.13 -10.16
CA PHE A 162 7.35 -23.14 -9.50
C PHE A 162 8.02 -23.63 -8.21
N PHE A 163 7.22 -23.75 -7.14
CA PHE A 163 7.61 -24.36 -5.87
C PHE A 163 6.69 -25.54 -5.56
N GLY A 164 7.20 -26.76 -5.63
CA GLY A 164 6.42 -27.99 -5.57
C GLY A 164 6.73 -28.91 -4.39
N ASN A 165 5.71 -29.69 -3.99
CA ASN A 165 5.76 -30.78 -3.00
C ASN A 165 6.22 -30.38 -1.60
N LEU A 166 5.59 -29.34 -1.06
CA LEU A 166 5.84 -28.73 0.26
C LEU A 166 5.30 -29.57 1.44
N THR A 167 5.09 -30.87 1.24
CA THR A 167 4.45 -31.78 2.20
C THR A 167 5.35 -32.99 2.44
N SER A 168 5.77 -33.21 3.69
CA SER A 168 6.58 -34.37 4.06
C SER A 168 5.78 -35.36 4.90
N PRO A 169 5.77 -36.67 4.55
CA PRO A 169 5.26 -37.78 5.36
C PRO A 169 5.63 -37.75 6.85
N THR A 170 6.71 -37.08 7.21
CA THR A 170 7.31 -37.18 8.55
C THR A 170 7.55 -35.86 9.26
N ALA A 171 7.40 -34.73 8.58
CA ALA A 171 7.55 -33.40 9.17
C ALA A 171 6.27 -32.56 9.15
N GLY A 172 5.15 -33.13 8.68
CA GLY A 172 3.84 -32.48 8.67
C GLY A 172 3.66 -31.44 7.55
N ILE A 173 2.74 -30.51 7.77
CA ILE A 173 2.44 -29.38 6.89
C ILE A 173 3.29 -28.19 7.37
N ARG A 174 4.19 -27.67 6.53
CA ARG A 174 4.91 -26.41 6.77
C ARG A 174 4.48 -25.37 5.72
N ALA A 175 4.22 -24.13 6.14
CA ALA A 175 3.63 -23.09 5.31
C ALA A 175 4.65 -22.43 4.34
N ILE A 176 4.16 -21.60 3.41
CA ILE A 176 4.98 -20.58 2.75
C ILE A 176 5.00 -19.34 3.64
N GLN A 177 6.20 -18.80 3.91
CA GLN A 177 6.40 -17.59 4.70
C GLN A 177 7.09 -16.51 3.86
N ILE A 178 6.47 -15.35 3.77
CA ILE A 178 7.05 -14.14 3.18
C ILE A 178 7.15 -13.10 4.30
N ILE A 179 8.35 -12.80 4.75
CA ILE A 179 8.61 -11.96 5.92
C ILE A 179 9.48 -10.77 5.51
N SER A 180 9.37 -9.62 6.18
CA SER A 180 10.28 -8.49 5.95
C SER A 180 10.86 -7.95 7.26
N HIS A 181 12.09 -7.50 7.10
CA HIS A 181 13.06 -6.73 7.92
C HIS A 181 12.93 -6.65 9.45
N ASP A 182 11.75 -6.63 10.05
CA ASP A 182 11.57 -6.21 11.45
C ASP A 182 11.12 -7.33 12.40
N ASN A 183 11.01 -8.57 11.93
CA ASN A 183 10.86 -9.67 12.88
C ASN A 183 12.19 -9.95 13.56
N ARG A 184 12.36 -9.28 14.71
CA ARG A 184 12.80 -9.98 15.91
C ARG A 184 11.87 -11.19 16.10
N TYR A 185 12.14 -12.30 15.41
CA TYR A 185 12.16 -13.53 16.17
C TYR A 185 13.18 -13.23 17.26
N THR A 186 12.69 -12.79 18.41
CA THR A 186 13.43 -13.05 19.62
C THR A 186 13.61 -14.54 19.56
N ASN A 187 14.81 -14.99 19.16
CA ASN A 187 15.37 -16.24 19.64
C ASN A 187 14.80 -16.38 21.03
N ALA A 188 14.03 -17.44 21.31
CA ALA A 188 13.55 -17.68 22.65
C ALA A 188 14.80 -17.78 23.53
N LEU A 189 15.17 -16.65 24.14
CA LEU A 189 16.25 -16.54 25.09
C LEU A 189 15.63 -17.04 26.38
N LEU A 190 15.68 -18.34 26.60
CA LEU A 190 15.49 -18.86 27.95
C LEU A 190 16.80 -18.56 28.69
N ASN A 191 16.75 -17.69 29.69
CA ASN A 191 17.89 -17.33 30.54
C ASN A 191 19.10 -16.72 29.83
N GLY A 192 18.90 -15.96 28.75
CA GLY A 192 19.97 -15.16 28.15
C GLY A 192 21.00 -15.92 27.29
N GLU A 193 20.81 -17.23 27.06
CA GLU A 193 21.58 -17.98 26.06
C GLU A 193 20.74 -18.24 24.79
N ARG A 194 21.40 -18.15 23.62
CA ARG A 194 20.81 -18.49 22.32
C ARG A 194 20.66 -20.01 22.22
N ILE A 195 19.46 -20.54 22.43
CA ILE A 195 19.25 -22.00 22.54
C ILE A 195 19.19 -22.73 21.20
N LEU A 196 18.92 -22.04 20.08
CA LEU A 196 18.74 -22.73 18.80
C LEU A 196 20.00 -22.64 17.93
N LYS A 197 20.82 -23.70 18.04
CA LYS A 197 21.84 -24.10 17.06
C LYS A 197 21.37 -25.40 16.40
N SER A 198 20.57 -25.36 15.34
CA SER A 198 20.50 -26.52 14.44
C SER A 198 19.87 -26.18 13.09
N ASP A 199 20.38 -26.84 12.07
CA ASP A 199 19.79 -27.02 10.72
C ASP A 199 18.38 -27.67 10.73
N ASP A 200 17.71 -27.73 11.89
CA ASP A 200 16.44 -28.42 12.16
C ASP A 200 15.36 -27.47 12.72
N ASP A 201 15.55 -26.15 12.60
CA ASP A 201 14.57 -25.15 13.05
C ASP A 201 13.20 -25.39 12.37
N THR A 202 12.15 -25.52 13.19
CA THR A 202 10.77 -25.72 12.76
C THR A 202 10.06 -24.41 12.42
N SER A 203 10.67 -23.27 12.74
CA SER A 203 10.14 -21.93 12.49
C SER A 203 10.24 -21.48 11.02
N GLU A 204 11.16 -22.08 10.24
CA GLU A 204 11.33 -21.79 8.81
C GLU A 204 10.29 -22.55 7.97
N GLY A 205 9.44 -21.79 7.25
CA GLY A 205 8.50 -22.35 6.28
C GLY A 205 9.22 -23.09 5.13
N ASN A 206 8.48 -23.87 4.33
CA ASN A 206 9.08 -24.58 3.19
C ASN A 206 9.65 -23.63 2.13
N VAL A 207 9.03 -22.47 1.99
CA VAL A 207 9.56 -21.34 1.22
C VAL A 207 9.61 -20.19 2.21
N SER A 208 10.82 -19.74 2.53
CA SER A 208 11.04 -18.61 3.42
C SER A 208 11.74 -17.51 2.64
N ILE A 209 11.06 -16.37 2.48
CA ILE A 209 11.57 -15.21 1.75
C ILE A 209 11.62 -14.02 2.70
N PHE A 210 12.79 -13.41 2.85
CA PHE A 210 13.03 -12.22 3.67
C PHE A 210 13.50 -11.06 2.80
N GLY A 211 12.81 -9.91 2.85
CA GLY A 211 13.19 -8.72 2.08
C GLY A 211 12.03 -7.86 1.60
N ASN A 212 12.32 -6.91 0.71
CA ASN A 212 11.30 -6.30 -0.15
C ASN A 212 11.03 -7.25 -1.32
N VAL A 213 9.76 -7.64 -1.50
CA VAL A 213 9.42 -8.80 -2.32
C VAL A 213 8.53 -8.39 -3.49
N ASP A 214 8.99 -8.69 -4.70
CA ASP A 214 8.20 -8.60 -5.93
C ASP A 214 8.08 -9.99 -6.55
N VAL A 215 6.92 -10.62 -6.37
CA VAL A 215 6.67 -12.00 -6.78
C VAL A 215 5.60 -12.03 -7.86
N ASN A 216 5.97 -12.55 -9.03
CA ASN A 216 5.10 -12.68 -10.19
C ASN A 216 4.99 -14.15 -10.61
N ASN A 217 3.76 -14.67 -10.71
CA ASN A 217 3.45 -16.06 -11.07
C ASN A 217 3.96 -17.11 -10.06
N LEU A 218 3.70 -16.89 -8.76
CA LEU A 218 3.97 -17.92 -7.74
C LEU A 218 2.91 -19.02 -7.78
N THR A 219 3.28 -20.19 -8.32
CA THR A 219 2.45 -21.39 -8.22
C THR A 219 3.00 -22.32 -7.16
N ALA A 220 2.25 -22.50 -6.08
CA ALA A 220 2.55 -23.47 -5.02
C ALA A 220 1.51 -24.59 -5.01
N LYS A 221 1.96 -25.84 -5.19
CA LYS A 221 1.08 -27.02 -5.15
C LYS A 221 1.29 -27.79 -3.84
N PHE A 222 0.24 -27.84 -3.02
CA PHE A 222 0.19 -28.64 -1.79
C PHE A 222 -0.62 -29.92 -2.05
N ASN A 223 -0.05 -31.09 -1.74
CA ASN A 223 -0.70 -32.37 -1.93
C ASN A 223 -0.98 -33.04 -0.58
N LEU A 224 -2.08 -32.64 0.06
CA LEU A 224 -2.50 -33.20 1.35
C LEU A 224 -3.25 -34.54 1.22
N ALA A 225 -3.69 -34.90 0.01
CA ALA A 225 -4.43 -36.13 -0.26
C ALA A 225 -3.60 -37.40 -0.03
N GLU A 226 -2.27 -37.29 0.06
CA GLU A 226 -1.35 -38.41 0.28
C GLU A 226 -0.99 -38.63 1.76
N MET A 227 -1.47 -37.77 2.67
CA MET A 227 -1.15 -37.88 4.10
C MET A 227 -2.15 -38.76 4.85
N ASN A 228 -1.65 -39.80 5.55
CA ASN A 228 -2.46 -40.67 6.40
C ASN A 228 -2.54 -40.17 7.85
N SER A 229 -3.49 -40.73 8.61
CA SER A 229 -3.77 -40.36 10.01
C SER A 229 -2.55 -40.45 10.96
N LYS A 230 -1.59 -41.35 10.71
CA LYS A 230 -0.36 -41.48 11.51
C LYS A 230 0.63 -40.35 11.22
N GLN A 231 0.69 -39.88 9.97
CA GLN A 231 1.53 -38.75 9.56
C GLN A 231 0.98 -37.42 10.11
N LEU A 232 -0.35 -37.34 10.26
CA LEU A 232 -1.03 -36.19 10.83
C LEU A 232 -0.98 -36.12 12.36
N LYS A 233 -0.95 -37.27 13.07
CA LYS A 233 -0.70 -37.27 14.53
C LYS A 233 0.69 -36.76 14.91
N LYS A 234 1.71 -37.08 14.11
CA LYS A 234 3.07 -36.52 14.28
C LYS A 234 3.10 -34.99 14.13
N TYR A 235 2.18 -34.43 13.35
CA TYR A 235 2.09 -32.98 13.19
C TYR A 235 1.59 -32.29 14.46
N ASP A 236 0.58 -32.85 15.13
CA ASP A 236 0.08 -32.32 16.42
C ASP A 236 1.15 -32.37 17.53
N GLU A 237 1.95 -33.45 17.58
CA GLU A 237 3.10 -33.59 18.49
C GLU A 237 4.20 -32.54 18.24
N VAL A 238 4.50 -32.21 16.98
CA VAL A 238 5.49 -31.16 16.62
C VAL A 238 4.96 -29.77 16.98
N ARG A 239 3.67 -29.51 16.74
CA ARG A 239 3.03 -28.23 17.06
C ARG A 239 3.12 -27.89 18.55
N ASN A 240 2.85 -28.87 19.41
CA ASN A 240 2.83 -28.64 20.86
C ASN A 240 4.21 -28.36 21.46
N ASN A 241 5.29 -28.61 20.72
CA ASN A 241 6.67 -28.32 21.13
C ASN A 241 7.21 -27.00 20.54
N ASP A 242 6.51 -26.39 19.58
CA ASP A 242 6.93 -25.16 18.91
C ASP A 242 6.03 -23.99 19.35
N THR A 243 6.56 -23.11 20.19
CA THR A 243 5.84 -21.95 20.72
C THR A 243 5.42 -20.96 19.64
N ALA A 244 6.02 -20.99 18.44
CA ALA A 244 5.66 -20.11 17.31
C ALA A 244 4.33 -20.50 16.64
N LEU A 245 3.94 -21.78 16.70
CA LEU A 245 2.70 -22.31 16.11
C LEU A 245 1.47 -22.15 17.01
N SER A 246 1.63 -21.60 18.22
CA SER A 246 0.53 -21.30 19.16
C SER A 246 -0.46 -20.23 18.67
N SER A 247 -0.13 -19.52 17.58
CA SER A 247 -0.88 -18.40 17.00
C SER A 247 -1.97 -18.79 15.98
N GLY A 248 -1.99 -20.05 15.52
CA GLY A 248 -2.82 -20.50 14.39
C GLY A 248 -1.95 -20.85 13.18
N THR A 249 -2.45 -21.73 12.29
CA THR A 249 -1.69 -22.20 11.11
C THR A 249 -2.32 -21.66 9.83
N ALA A 250 -1.49 -21.11 8.94
CA ALA A 250 -1.91 -20.62 7.62
C ALA A 250 -1.11 -21.29 6.49
N LEU A 251 -1.69 -21.48 5.30
CA LEU A 251 -0.98 -22.04 4.14
C LEU A 251 0.05 -21.07 3.55
N LEU A 252 -0.34 -19.80 3.42
CA LEU A 252 0.53 -18.68 3.07
C LEU A 252 0.48 -17.65 4.20
N ARG A 253 1.64 -17.32 4.77
CA ARG A 253 1.81 -16.26 5.77
C ARG A 253 2.66 -15.13 5.21
N ILE A 254 2.18 -13.90 5.33
CA ILE A 254 2.88 -12.68 4.92
C ILE A 254 3.04 -11.79 6.15
N GLN A 255 4.27 -11.38 6.49
CA GLN A 255 4.49 -10.58 7.70
C GLN A 255 5.52 -9.45 7.50
N GLY A 256 5.13 -8.22 7.84
CA GLY A 256 6.00 -7.02 7.75
C GLY A 256 6.44 -6.66 6.33
N ALA A 257 5.93 -7.37 5.32
CA ALA A 257 6.37 -7.31 3.92
C ALA A 257 5.74 -6.15 3.16
N THR A 258 6.52 -5.54 2.28
CA THR A 258 6.02 -4.55 1.31
C THR A 258 6.27 -5.04 -0.12
N GLY A 259 5.33 -4.75 -1.02
CA GLY A 259 5.47 -5.10 -2.44
C GLY A 259 4.19 -5.64 -3.08
N SER A 260 4.35 -6.56 -4.02
CA SER A 260 3.22 -7.18 -4.73
C SER A 260 3.39 -8.68 -4.95
N ILE A 261 2.27 -9.40 -4.90
CA ILE A 261 2.14 -10.80 -5.28
C ILE A 261 1.17 -10.85 -6.45
N LYS A 262 1.66 -11.23 -7.61
CA LYS A 262 0.87 -11.31 -8.84
C LYS A 262 0.59 -12.76 -9.23
N ASN A 263 -0.62 -13.05 -9.69
CA ASN A 263 -1.08 -14.38 -10.11
C ASN A 263 -0.94 -15.46 -9.03
N LEU A 264 -1.23 -15.11 -7.78
CA LEU A 264 -1.27 -16.08 -6.69
C LEU A 264 -2.41 -17.08 -6.93
N ARG A 265 -2.06 -18.37 -6.92
CA ARG A 265 -3.03 -19.48 -6.99
C ARG A 265 -2.85 -20.40 -5.81
N LEU A 266 -3.81 -20.40 -4.90
CA LEU A 266 -3.90 -21.39 -3.83
C LEU A 266 -4.88 -22.48 -4.26
N LEU A 267 -4.56 -23.76 -3.99
CA LEU A 267 -5.42 -24.88 -4.39
C LEU A 267 -6.53 -25.12 -3.36
N LYS A 268 -7.71 -25.57 -3.82
CA LYS A 268 -8.84 -25.94 -2.96
C LYS A 268 -8.49 -27.16 -2.10
N LEU A 269 -8.80 -27.09 -0.80
CA LEU A 269 -8.72 -28.25 0.09
C LEU A 269 -9.90 -29.20 -0.18
N SER A 270 -9.64 -30.52 -0.16
CA SER A 270 -10.73 -31.50 -0.19
C SER A 270 -11.58 -31.40 1.09
N PRO A 271 -12.89 -31.72 1.05
CA PRO A 271 -13.76 -31.71 2.24
C PRO A 271 -13.18 -32.53 3.39
N GLU A 272 -12.65 -33.72 3.10
CA GLU A 272 -12.06 -34.63 4.07
C GLU A 272 -10.79 -34.04 4.69
N THR A 273 -9.93 -33.42 3.88
CA THR A 273 -8.75 -32.71 4.39
C THR A 273 -9.15 -31.52 5.26
N LYS A 274 -10.18 -30.76 4.88
CA LYS A 274 -10.65 -29.59 5.62
C LYS A 274 -11.20 -29.99 7.00
N GLU A 275 -12.04 -31.01 7.06
CA GLU A 275 -12.58 -31.54 8.32
C GLU A 275 -11.48 -32.06 9.24
N LEU A 276 -10.52 -32.80 8.67
CA LEU A 276 -9.37 -33.32 9.38
C LEU A 276 -8.45 -32.22 9.91
N MET A 277 -8.16 -31.19 9.10
CA MET A 277 -7.35 -30.03 9.53
C MET A 277 -8.03 -29.26 10.66
N ASN A 278 -9.35 -29.07 10.60
CA ASN A 278 -10.10 -28.44 11.67
C ASN A 278 -10.11 -29.28 12.96
N SER A 279 -10.03 -30.61 12.87
CA SER A 279 -9.96 -31.51 14.03
C SER A 279 -8.59 -31.52 14.73
N LEU A 280 -7.52 -31.10 14.02
CA LEU A 280 -6.14 -31.08 14.52
C LEU A 280 -5.79 -29.77 15.22
N VAL A 281 -6.65 -28.75 15.18
CA VAL A 281 -6.35 -27.41 15.70
C VAL A 281 -7.47 -26.91 16.61
N ASP A 282 -7.13 -26.50 17.84
CA ASP A 282 -8.07 -25.86 18.78
C ASP A 282 -8.56 -24.47 18.30
N LYS A 283 -8.12 -24.03 17.10
CA LYS A 283 -8.44 -22.78 16.42
C LYS A 283 -8.60 -23.02 14.92
N ASP A 284 -9.32 -22.15 14.22
CA ASP A 284 -9.55 -22.27 12.78
C ASP A 284 -8.24 -22.27 11.94
N PHE A 285 -8.13 -23.18 10.97
CA PHE A 285 -7.06 -23.20 9.97
C PHE A 285 -7.30 -22.15 8.86
N ASN A 286 -6.26 -21.39 8.49
CA ASN A 286 -6.36 -20.35 7.48
C ASN A 286 -5.68 -20.74 6.15
N MET A 287 -6.26 -20.32 5.02
CA MET A 287 -5.61 -20.40 3.72
C MET A 287 -4.60 -19.27 3.53
N LEU A 288 -4.89 -18.09 4.05
CA LEU A 288 -4.04 -16.92 3.91
C LEU A 288 -4.01 -16.14 5.22
N GLU A 289 -2.82 -15.77 5.66
CA GLU A 289 -2.63 -14.92 6.82
C GLU A 289 -1.65 -13.80 6.48
N ILE A 290 -2.06 -12.56 6.73
CA ILE A 290 -1.28 -11.36 6.50
C ILE A 290 -1.20 -10.63 7.85
N MET A 291 0.00 -10.38 8.38
CA MET A 291 0.20 -9.84 9.73
C MET A 291 1.24 -8.73 9.78
N GLY A 292 1.02 -7.73 10.62
CA GLY A 292 2.07 -6.88 11.17
C GLY A 292 1.96 -5.41 10.78
N ASP A 293 2.28 -4.55 11.74
CA ASP A 293 2.53 -3.13 11.50
C ASP A 293 3.62 -2.99 10.42
N LYS A 294 3.45 -2.04 9.48
CA LYS A 294 4.29 -1.84 8.28
C LYS A 294 4.13 -2.85 7.14
N THR A 295 3.29 -3.88 7.27
CA THR A 295 2.93 -4.73 6.12
C THR A 295 2.15 -3.91 5.11
N SER A 296 2.60 -3.85 3.86
CA SER A 296 1.94 -3.11 2.78
C SER A 296 2.02 -3.90 1.47
N ILE A 297 1.05 -4.79 1.25
CA ILE A 297 1.09 -5.79 0.18
C ILE A 297 -0.04 -5.59 -0.82
N SER A 298 0.28 -5.75 -2.11
CA SER A 298 -0.72 -5.83 -3.18
C SER A 298 -0.85 -7.26 -3.69
N ILE A 299 -2.04 -7.86 -3.61
CA ILE A 299 -2.34 -9.13 -4.27
C ILE A 299 -3.03 -8.81 -5.60
N VAL A 300 -2.40 -9.19 -6.71
CA VAL A 300 -2.74 -8.74 -8.07
C VAL A 300 -3.09 -9.94 -8.96
N GLU A 301 -4.14 -9.85 -9.77
CA GLU A 301 -4.52 -10.88 -10.78
C GLU A 301 -4.59 -12.31 -10.20
N SER A 302 -5.02 -12.44 -8.94
CA SER A 302 -4.92 -13.71 -8.20
C SER A 302 -6.25 -14.45 -8.12
N GLN A 303 -6.18 -15.77 -7.94
CA GLN A 303 -7.34 -16.64 -7.72
C GLN A 303 -7.15 -17.39 -6.39
N LEU A 304 -7.96 -17.03 -5.40
CA LEU A 304 -7.90 -17.64 -4.07
C LEU A 304 -9.15 -18.51 -3.84
N PRO A 305 -8.97 -19.77 -3.41
CA PRO A 305 -10.05 -20.74 -3.27
C PRO A 305 -10.88 -20.44 -2.01
N GLU A 306 -11.93 -21.23 -1.79
CA GLU A 306 -12.68 -21.23 -0.54
C GLU A 306 -11.78 -21.57 0.66
N GLY A 307 -11.95 -20.82 1.75
CA GLY A 307 -11.17 -21.01 2.98
C GLY A 307 -11.33 -19.84 3.93
N GLN A 308 -10.53 -19.81 5.01
CA GLN A 308 -10.46 -18.65 5.90
C GLN A 308 -9.22 -17.81 5.59
N ALA A 309 -9.32 -16.50 5.77
CA ALA A 309 -8.20 -15.59 5.65
C ALA A 309 -8.16 -14.60 6.81
N ILE A 310 -6.97 -14.26 7.28
CA ILE A 310 -6.78 -13.29 8.36
C ILE A 310 -5.89 -12.14 7.89
N PHE A 311 -6.32 -10.91 8.19
CA PHE A 311 -5.48 -9.72 8.02
C PHE A 311 -5.35 -8.93 9.33
N HIS A 312 -4.14 -8.88 9.87
CA HIS A 312 -3.84 -8.30 11.17
C HIS A 312 -2.85 -7.14 11.04
N SER A 313 -3.38 -5.92 10.91
CA SER A 313 -2.63 -4.66 10.78
C SER A 313 -1.90 -4.43 9.44
N GLY A 314 -1.80 -3.17 9.00
CA GLY A 314 -1.08 -2.76 7.78
C GLY A 314 -1.99 -2.36 6.60
N ASN A 315 -1.44 -2.33 5.38
CA ASN A 315 -2.14 -2.00 4.15
C ASN A 315 -2.25 -3.24 3.23
N LEU A 316 -3.47 -3.54 2.77
CA LEU A 316 -3.75 -4.61 1.81
C LEU A 316 -4.46 -4.03 0.60
N ILE A 317 -3.88 -4.25 -0.58
CA ILE A 317 -4.52 -3.92 -1.85
C ILE A 317 -4.89 -5.24 -2.53
N LEU A 318 -6.17 -5.43 -2.84
CA LEU A 318 -6.62 -6.52 -3.70
C LEU A 318 -6.90 -5.95 -5.08
N GLU A 319 -6.06 -6.25 -6.05
CA GLU A 319 -6.20 -5.81 -7.43
C GLU A 319 -6.49 -6.98 -8.35
N ASN A 320 -7.58 -6.89 -9.11
CA ASN A 320 -7.98 -7.94 -10.03
C ASN A 320 -8.04 -9.36 -9.44
N THR A 321 -8.34 -9.45 -8.14
CA THR A 321 -8.32 -10.71 -7.40
C THR A 321 -9.73 -11.27 -7.28
N GLU A 322 -9.86 -12.55 -7.61
CA GLU A 322 -11.05 -13.33 -7.33
C GLU A 322 -10.74 -14.20 -6.12
N ASP A 323 -11.51 -14.03 -5.03
CA ASP A 323 -11.41 -14.92 -3.89
C ASP A 323 -12.77 -15.31 -3.34
N HIS A 324 -12.81 -16.54 -2.83
CA HIS A 324 -13.92 -17.08 -2.08
C HIS A 324 -13.56 -17.25 -0.59
N LEU A 325 -12.64 -16.43 -0.09
CA LEU A 325 -12.15 -16.52 1.27
C LEU A 325 -13.14 -15.85 2.24
N SER A 326 -13.32 -16.46 3.40
CA SER A 326 -13.97 -15.83 4.55
C SER A 326 -12.92 -15.04 5.31
N TRP A 327 -12.98 -13.71 5.24
CA TRP A 327 -11.97 -12.83 5.83
C TRP A 327 -12.29 -12.44 7.28
N ARG A 328 -11.26 -12.42 8.12
CA ARG A 328 -11.27 -11.80 9.45
C ARG A 328 -10.18 -10.74 9.51
N TYR A 329 -10.51 -9.51 9.87
CA TYR A 329 -9.54 -8.42 9.95
C TYR A 329 -9.91 -7.37 11.00
N ASN A 330 -8.95 -6.53 11.40
CA ASN A 330 -9.19 -5.44 12.35
C ASN A 330 -9.21 -4.08 11.64
N PRO A 331 -10.39 -3.48 11.37
CA PRO A 331 -10.51 -2.23 10.61
C PRO A 331 -9.84 -1.02 11.27
N LYS A 332 -9.63 -1.03 12.60
CA LYS A 332 -8.95 0.06 13.31
C LYS A 332 -7.44 0.10 13.09
N LYS A 333 -6.86 -1.01 12.67
CA LYS A 333 -5.40 -1.17 12.47
C LYS A 333 -5.02 -1.48 11.02
N THR A 334 -6.01 -1.61 10.14
CA THR A 334 -5.79 -2.04 8.76
C THR A 334 -6.41 -1.07 7.77
N THR A 335 -5.73 -0.87 6.65
CA THR A 335 -6.28 -0.22 5.46
C THR A 335 -6.44 -1.28 4.39
N VAL A 336 -7.64 -1.40 3.81
CA VAL A 336 -7.91 -2.34 2.70
C VAL A 336 -8.42 -1.54 1.51
N ALA A 337 -7.84 -1.76 0.33
CA ALA A 337 -8.29 -1.17 -0.92
C ALA A 337 -8.75 -2.25 -1.90
N ASN A 338 -9.94 -2.06 -2.49
CA ASN A 338 -10.42 -2.89 -3.58
C ASN A 338 -10.10 -2.23 -4.93
N ARG A 339 -9.25 -2.87 -5.73
CA ARG A 339 -8.99 -2.48 -7.11
C ARG A 339 -9.57 -3.53 -8.06
N ASN A 340 -10.90 -3.53 -8.18
CA ASN A 340 -11.65 -4.36 -9.14
C ASN A 340 -11.53 -5.86 -8.87
N SER A 341 -11.44 -6.20 -7.58
CA SER A 341 -11.50 -7.55 -7.05
C SER A 341 -12.93 -7.91 -6.69
N THR A 342 -13.33 -9.16 -6.94
CA THR A 342 -14.64 -9.72 -6.55
C THR A 342 -14.62 -10.27 -5.13
N SER A 343 -13.57 -9.94 -4.38
CA SER A 343 -13.28 -10.42 -3.04
C SER A 343 -14.47 -10.35 -2.10
N ASN A 344 -14.69 -11.45 -1.39
CA ASN A 344 -15.66 -11.52 -0.30
C ASN A 344 -15.32 -10.57 0.86
N LEU A 345 -14.05 -10.13 0.98
CA LEU A 345 -13.61 -9.15 1.97
C LEU A 345 -14.43 -7.85 1.93
N PHE A 346 -14.94 -7.47 0.75
CA PHE A 346 -15.74 -6.26 0.57
C PHE A 346 -17.25 -6.53 0.49
N ASN A 347 -17.67 -7.80 0.44
CA ASN A 347 -19.05 -8.22 0.21
C ASN A 347 -19.71 -8.93 1.42
N SER A 348 -18.96 -9.29 2.46
CA SER A 348 -19.51 -9.95 3.64
C SER A 348 -20.19 -8.94 4.59
N ASN A 349 -21.51 -9.00 4.66
CA ASN A 349 -22.37 -8.23 5.59
C ASN A 349 -22.18 -8.57 7.08
N GLU A 350 -21.41 -9.62 7.40
CA GLU A 350 -21.15 -9.99 8.79
C GLU A 350 -19.93 -9.22 9.30
N GLN A 351 -20.22 -8.18 10.09
CA GLN A 351 -19.29 -7.46 10.97
C GLN A 351 -18.49 -6.30 10.34
N LYS A 352 -19.22 -5.35 9.71
CA LYS A 352 -18.85 -3.93 9.69
C LYS A 352 -18.73 -3.40 11.14
N GLN A 353 -17.58 -3.54 11.80
CA GLN A 353 -17.21 -2.64 12.90
C GLN A 353 -16.44 -1.45 12.31
N GLU A 354 -17.23 -0.55 11.71
CA GLU A 354 -17.07 0.90 11.60
C GLU A 354 -15.66 1.48 11.40
N THR A 355 -15.08 1.29 10.21
CA THR A 355 -14.40 2.43 9.57
C THR A 355 -15.35 3.00 8.53
N GLU A 356 -15.86 4.20 8.84
CA GLU A 356 -16.78 4.91 7.96
C GLU A 356 -16.10 5.20 6.59
N THR A 357 -16.76 4.79 5.51
CA THR A 357 -16.28 5.00 4.13
C THR A 357 -16.29 6.49 3.77
N ALA A 358 -15.52 6.88 2.74
CA ALA A 358 -15.51 8.27 2.29
C ALA A 358 -16.89 8.79 1.86
N LEU A 359 -17.73 7.93 1.28
CA LEU A 359 -19.10 8.29 0.89
C LEU A 359 -20.03 8.45 2.11
N GLU A 360 -19.92 7.58 3.11
CA GLU A 360 -20.67 7.71 4.37
C GLU A 360 -20.27 9.02 5.09
N LYS A 361 -18.96 9.33 5.16
CA LYS A 361 -18.47 10.61 5.69
C LYS A 361 -19.01 11.82 4.92
N MET A 362 -19.09 11.71 3.58
CA MET A 362 -19.64 12.76 2.73
C MET A 362 -21.13 12.99 2.99
N ASP A 363 -21.89 11.94 3.25
CA ASP A 363 -23.32 12.04 3.56
C ASP A 363 -23.58 12.74 4.90
N LYS A 364 -22.67 12.57 5.87
CA LYS A 364 -22.74 13.25 7.18
C LYS A 364 -22.37 14.74 7.13
N LEU A 365 -21.77 15.23 6.04
CA LEU A 365 -21.53 16.68 5.92
C LEU A 365 -22.87 17.43 5.88
N ILE A 366 -22.94 18.55 6.56
CA ILE A 366 -24.15 19.38 6.60
C ILE A 366 -24.40 20.00 5.22
N GLY A 367 -25.63 19.91 4.73
CA GLY A 367 -26.07 20.57 3.50
C GLY A 367 -25.43 20.06 2.21
N GLN A 368 -25.45 20.90 1.16
CA GLN A 368 -24.83 20.63 -0.15
C GLN A 368 -25.34 19.35 -0.84
N ASP A 369 -26.62 19.01 -0.71
CA ASP A 369 -27.16 17.75 -1.22
C ASP A 369 -27.02 17.61 -2.74
N GLY A 370 -27.11 18.72 -3.48
CA GLY A 370 -26.83 18.77 -4.91
C GLY A 370 -25.39 18.35 -5.24
N VAL A 371 -24.40 18.90 -4.51
CA VAL A 371 -22.98 18.55 -4.62
C VAL A 371 -22.75 17.09 -4.26
N LYS A 372 -23.28 16.60 -3.13
CA LYS A 372 -23.16 15.20 -2.70
C LYS A 372 -23.66 14.25 -3.78
N LYS A 373 -24.85 14.52 -4.34
CA LYS A 373 -25.43 13.73 -5.43
C LYS A 373 -24.53 13.75 -6.67
N ARG A 374 -24.08 14.94 -7.08
CA ARG A 374 -23.22 15.11 -8.26
C ARG A 374 -21.88 14.39 -8.12
N LEU A 375 -21.23 14.52 -6.97
CA LEU A 375 -19.97 13.83 -6.68
C LEU A 375 -20.15 12.31 -6.66
N ARG A 376 -21.26 11.81 -6.10
CA ARG A 376 -21.58 10.38 -6.14
C ARG A 376 -21.72 9.86 -7.57
N GLU A 377 -22.40 10.59 -8.45
CA GLU A 377 -22.51 10.26 -9.87
C GLU A 377 -21.12 10.18 -10.54
N ILE A 378 -20.27 11.18 -10.29
CA ILE A 378 -18.90 11.24 -10.83
C ILE A 378 -18.06 10.06 -10.33
N ILE A 379 -18.06 9.81 -9.02
CA ILE A 379 -17.33 8.71 -8.38
C ILE A 379 -17.81 7.36 -8.95
N ASN A 380 -19.11 7.17 -9.10
CA ASN A 380 -19.67 5.93 -9.66
C ASN A 380 -19.29 5.75 -11.13
N ALA A 381 -19.35 6.82 -11.94
CA ALA A 381 -18.92 6.77 -13.33
C ALA A 381 -17.43 6.40 -13.45
N ALA A 382 -16.57 7.01 -12.63
CA ALA A 382 -15.14 6.71 -12.56
C ALA A 382 -14.89 5.24 -12.18
N LYS A 383 -15.57 4.73 -11.15
CA LYS A 383 -15.51 3.32 -10.74
C LYS A 383 -15.92 2.38 -11.88
N MET A 384 -17.06 2.62 -12.52
CA MET A 384 -17.55 1.76 -13.61
C MET A 384 -16.63 1.80 -14.85
N ASN A 385 -16.07 2.97 -15.15
CA ASN A 385 -15.11 3.12 -16.24
C ASN A 385 -13.82 2.35 -15.97
N ASN A 386 -13.33 2.39 -14.73
CA ASN A 386 -12.17 1.62 -14.29
C ASN A 386 -12.41 0.10 -14.41
N ILE A 387 -13.59 -0.38 -14.00
CA ILE A 387 -13.99 -1.78 -14.18
C ILE A 387 -13.97 -2.19 -15.66
N ARG A 388 -14.53 -1.37 -16.56
CA ARG A 388 -14.52 -1.64 -18.01
C ARG A 388 -13.10 -1.72 -18.56
N LYS A 389 -12.23 -0.80 -18.15
CA LYS A 389 -10.81 -0.79 -18.54
C LYS A 389 -10.12 -2.10 -18.19
N ILE A 390 -10.32 -2.54 -16.96
CA ILE A 390 -9.71 -3.75 -16.44
C ILE A 390 -10.26 -5.00 -17.11
N ASN A 391 -11.57 -5.07 -17.33
CA ASN A 391 -12.18 -6.21 -18.04
C ASN A 391 -11.65 -6.33 -19.47
N ALA A 392 -11.48 -5.21 -20.17
CA ALA A 392 -10.86 -5.23 -21.50
C ALA A 392 -9.42 -5.74 -21.44
N GLN A 393 -8.60 -5.25 -20.50
CA GLN A 393 -7.22 -5.70 -20.32
C GLN A 393 -7.11 -7.21 -20.02
N ARG A 394 -7.96 -7.73 -19.11
CA ARG A 394 -8.00 -9.17 -18.77
C ARG A 394 -8.35 -10.04 -19.98
N ASN A 395 -9.23 -9.55 -20.85
CA ASN A 395 -9.68 -10.27 -22.03
C ASN A 395 -8.74 -10.09 -23.24
N GLY A 396 -7.59 -9.42 -23.07
CA GLY A 396 -6.69 -9.07 -24.17
C GLY A 396 -7.32 -8.12 -25.19
N GLN A 397 -8.36 -7.39 -24.80
CA GLN A 397 -9.07 -6.44 -25.64
C GLN A 397 -8.51 -5.04 -25.43
N GLU A 398 -8.50 -4.25 -26.51
CA GLU A 398 -8.15 -2.84 -26.42
C GLU A 398 -9.24 -2.08 -25.63
N TYR A 399 -8.87 -1.51 -24.49
CA TYR A 399 -9.75 -0.60 -23.78
C TYR A 399 -9.83 0.74 -24.53
N LYS A 400 -10.99 1.02 -25.11
CA LYS A 400 -11.29 2.34 -25.67
C LYS A 400 -12.04 3.16 -24.64
N GLN A 401 -11.32 4.09 -24.02
CA GLN A 401 -11.93 5.08 -23.14
C GLN A 401 -13.04 5.81 -23.89
N PRO A 402 -14.22 6.01 -23.28
CA PRO A 402 -15.29 6.76 -23.90
C PRO A 402 -14.78 8.16 -24.30
N LYS A 403 -15.13 8.61 -25.51
CA LYS A 403 -14.72 9.95 -25.99
C LYS A 403 -15.19 11.01 -25.00
N GLY A 404 -14.28 11.89 -24.60
CA GLY A 404 -14.56 12.95 -23.63
C GLY A 404 -14.65 12.50 -22.17
N PHE A 405 -14.38 11.24 -21.83
CA PHE A 405 -14.34 10.83 -20.43
C PHE A 405 -13.09 11.40 -19.75
N SER A 406 -13.29 12.22 -18.71
CA SER A 406 -12.23 12.78 -17.87
C SER A 406 -12.59 12.61 -16.39
N ASN A 407 -11.58 12.31 -15.57
CA ASN A 407 -11.73 12.31 -14.11
C ASN A 407 -11.38 13.67 -13.49
N HIS A 408 -10.82 14.60 -14.26
CA HIS A 408 -10.51 15.94 -13.79
C HIS A 408 -11.81 16.74 -13.62
N MET A 409 -11.86 17.59 -12.60
CA MET A 409 -13.08 18.30 -12.24
C MET A 409 -12.81 19.71 -11.71
N VAL A 410 -13.82 20.56 -11.82
CA VAL A 410 -13.82 21.95 -11.37
C VAL A 410 -14.79 22.10 -10.21
N PHE A 411 -14.29 22.59 -9.08
CA PHE A 411 -15.08 22.93 -7.90
C PHE A 411 -15.26 24.45 -7.85
N SER A 412 -16.42 24.92 -8.29
CA SER A 412 -16.73 26.35 -8.32
C SER A 412 -17.69 26.71 -7.21
N GLY A 413 -17.45 27.81 -6.50
CA GLY A 413 -18.43 28.35 -5.56
C GLY A 413 -17.80 29.30 -4.55
N PRO A 414 -18.63 29.92 -3.70
CA PRO A 414 -18.18 30.86 -2.67
C PRO A 414 -17.11 30.28 -1.72
N ALA A 415 -16.38 31.16 -1.05
CA ALA A 415 -15.43 30.73 -0.01
C ALA A 415 -16.18 30.11 1.17
N GLY A 416 -15.58 29.09 1.79
CA GLY A 416 -16.14 28.43 2.98
C GLY A 416 -17.31 27.47 2.71
N THR A 417 -17.58 27.07 1.46
CA THR A 417 -18.61 26.07 1.11
C THR A 417 -18.17 24.61 1.26
N GLY A 418 -16.90 24.36 1.60
CA GLY A 418 -16.37 23.02 1.86
C GLY A 418 -15.65 22.36 0.68
N LYS A 419 -15.33 23.09 -0.39
CA LYS A 419 -14.62 22.58 -1.59
C LYS A 419 -13.45 21.64 -1.27
N THR A 420 -12.49 22.09 -0.46
CA THR A 420 -11.31 21.30 -0.07
C THR A 420 -11.69 20.05 0.75
N THR A 421 -12.67 20.16 1.64
CA THR A 421 -13.19 19.03 2.44
C THR A 421 -13.80 17.96 1.54
N PHE A 422 -14.67 18.35 0.61
CA PHE A 422 -15.25 17.44 -0.37
C PHE A 422 -14.19 16.85 -1.30
N ALA A 423 -13.18 17.64 -1.71
CA ALA A 423 -12.10 17.17 -2.58
C ALA A 423 -11.28 16.05 -1.93
N ARG A 424 -10.96 16.18 -0.63
CA ARG A 424 -10.30 15.13 0.15
C ARG A 424 -11.15 13.85 0.23
N LEU A 425 -12.45 13.99 0.43
CA LEU A 425 -13.38 12.84 0.45
C LEU A 425 -13.51 12.18 -0.93
N VAL A 426 -13.51 12.97 -2.01
CA VAL A 426 -13.51 12.45 -3.39
C VAL A 426 -12.23 11.66 -3.67
N ALA A 427 -11.07 12.19 -3.27
CA ALA A 427 -9.79 11.48 -3.39
C ALA A 427 -9.83 10.13 -2.66
N GLN A 428 -10.29 10.13 -1.41
CA GLN A 428 -10.44 8.92 -0.61
C GLN A 428 -11.44 7.95 -1.27
N ALA A 429 -12.59 8.41 -1.76
CA ALA A 429 -13.61 7.58 -2.39
C ALA A 429 -13.16 6.96 -3.71
N LEU A 430 -12.33 7.67 -4.48
CA LEU A 430 -11.74 7.18 -5.73
C LEU A 430 -10.62 6.17 -5.47
N TYR A 431 -9.84 6.35 -4.40
CA TYR A 431 -8.89 5.34 -3.92
C TYR A 431 -9.60 4.08 -3.42
N GLU A 432 -10.61 4.23 -2.55
CA GLU A 432 -11.45 3.12 -2.06
C GLU A 432 -12.14 2.39 -3.22
N GLY A 433 -12.50 3.12 -4.28
CA GLY A 433 -13.06 2.60 -5.53
C GLY A 433 -12.05 1.99 -6.51
N GLY A 434 -10.77 2.00 -6.16
CA GLY A 434 -9.68 1.48 -6.98
C GLY A 434 -9.37 2.25 -8.25
N VAL A 435 -9.92 3.46 -8.40
CA VAL A 435 -9.62 4.38 -9.51
C VAL A 435 -8.22 4.98 -9.32
N LEU A 436 -7.86 5.30 -8.08
CA LEU A 436 -6.53 5.80 -7.71
C LEU A 436 -5.69 4.68 -7.07
N LYS A 437 -4.38 4.75 -7.27
CA LYS A 437 -3.43 3.80 -6.66
C LYS A 437 -3.06 4.20 -5.23
N GLU A 438 -3.04 5.48 -4.89
CA GLU A 438 -2.72 5.93 -3.54
C GLU A 438 -3.84 6.82 -2.99
N ASN A 439 -4.07 6.75 -1.67
CA ASN A 439 -4.90 7.74 -0.98
C ASN A 439 -4.10 9.03 -0.75
N LYS A 440 -3.63 9.62 -1.84
CA LYS A 440 -2.72 10.75 -1.85
C LYS A 440 -3.46 12.00 -2.30
N PHE A 441 -3.34 13.06 -1.52
CA PHE A 441 -3.97 14.35 -1.78
C PHE A 441 -2.95 15.47 -1.55
N ILE A 442 -2.58 16.16 -2.62
CA ILE A 442 -1.65 17.29 -2.58
C ILE A 442 -2.44 18.57 -2.84
N GLU A 443 -2.41 19.47 -1.87
CA GLU A 443 -3.06 20.79 -1.93
C GLU A 443 -2.02 21.86 -2.28
N THR A 444 -2.32 22.67 -3.29
CA THR A 444 -1.43 23.69 -3.86
C THR A 444 -2.20 24.94 -4.24
N GLY A 445 -1.53 26.10 -4.31
CA GLY A 445 -2.03 27.33 -4.92
C GLY A 445 -1.44 27.60 -6.32
N ALA A 446 -1.80 28.72 -6.94
CA ALA A 446 -1.26 29.14 -8.24
C ALA A 446 0.26 29.42 -8.17
N GLU A 447 0.72 29.96 -7.05
CA GLU A 447 2.11 30.28 -6.72
C GLU A 447 3.05 29.06 -6.71
N ASP A 448 2.50 27.87 -6.50
CA ASP A 448 3.27 26.62 -6.50
C ASP A 448 3.67 26.16 -7.89
N PHE A 449 3.09 26.75 -8.94
CA PHE A 449 3.38 26.41 -10.33
C PHE A 449 4.32 27.40 -11.00
N VAL A 450 4.30 28.67 -10.60
CA VAL A 450 4.98 29.77 -11.31
C VAL A 450 6.29 30.11 -10.61
N ALA A 451 7.41 30.18 -11.35
CA ALA A 451 8.71 30.56 -10.82
C ALA A 451 8.99 32.06 -11.03
N GLU A 452 9.87 32.63 -10.21
CA GLU A 452 10.26 34.05 -10.30
C GLU A 452 11.21 34.35 -11.47
N PHE A 453 11.88 33.32 -12.02
CA PHE A 453 12.89 33.47 -13.06
C PHE A 453 12.52 32.75 -14.36
N VAL A 454 12.90 33.36 -15.49
CA VAL A 454 12.66 32.84 -16.84
C VAL A 454 13.18 31.40 -16.99
N GLY A 455 12.34 30.52 -17.55
CA GLY A 455 12.70 29.13 -17.85
C GLY A 455 12.59 28.16 -16.66
N GLN A 456 12.25 28.64 -15.46
CA GLN A 456 12.10 27.78 -14.27
C GLN A 456 10.67 27.35 -13.99
N THR A 457 9.68 27.94 -14.67
CA THR A 457 8.25 27.64 -14.46
C THR A 457 7.88 26.22 -14.89
N ARG A 458 8.34 25.71 -16.05
CA ARG A 458 8.07 24.30 -16.43
C ARG A 458 8.64 23.30 -15.43
N PRO A 459 9.93 23.39 -15.01
CA PRO A 459 10.45 22.51 -13.97
C PRO A 459 9.63 22.56 -12.67
N LYS A 460 9.30 23.76 -12.19
CA LYS A 460 8.55 23.94 -10.94
C LYS A 460 7.14 23.33 -11.03
N ALA A 461 6.37 23.69 -12.07
CA ALA A 461 5.05 23.12 -12.32
C ALA A 461 5.11 21.58 -12.41
N ARG A 462 6.11 21.03 -13.12
CA ARG A 462 6.26 19.59 -13.26
C ARG A 462 6.60 18.90 -11.94
N GLU A 463 7.46 19.49 -11.11
CA GLU A 463 7.79 18.97 -9.78
C GLU A 463 6.55 18.95 -8.88
N THR A 464 5.77 20.04 -8.90
CA THR A 464 4.51 20.14 -8.16
C THR A 464 3.51 19.06 -8.60
N ILE A 465 3.35 18.84 -9.90
CA ILE A 465 2.47 17.78 -10.43
C ILE A 465 2.97 16.37 -10.07
N GLN A 466 4.28 16.14 -10.16
CA GLN A 466 4.88 14.84 -9.83
C GLN A 466 4.63 14.42 -8.38
N LYS A 467 4.59 15.39 -7.45
CA LYS A 467 4.22 15.13 -6.06
C LYS A 467 2.83 14.51 -5.93
N ALA A 468 1.91 14.74 -6.88
CA ALA A 468 0.53 14.24 -6.82
C ALA A 468 0.26 12.98 -7.66
N LEU A 469 1.26 12.44 -8.36
CA LEU A 469 1.09 11.19 -9.12
C LEU A 469 0.56 10.07 -8.23
N ASP A 470 -0.27 9.22 -8.86
CA ASP A 470 -1.02 8.11 -8.28
C ASP A 470 -2.14 8.52 -7.30
N GLY A 471 -2.43 9.83 -7.19
CA GLY A 471 -3.48 10.42 -6.36
C GLY A 471 -4.16 11.65 -6.98
N VAL A 472 -4.50 12.63 -6.12
CA VAL A 472 -5.18 13.88 -6.48
C VAL A 472 -4.28 15.10 -6.25
N LEU A 473 -4.23 15.97 -7.27
CA LEU A 473 -3.71 17.34 -7.18
C LEU A 473 -4.89 18.31 -7.05
N PHE A 474 -4.97 19.01 -5.93
CA PHE A 474 -5.97 20.04 -5.69
C PHE A 474 -5.32 21.42 -5.80
N ILE A 475 -5.80 22.23 -6.75
CA ILE A 475 -5.31 23.58 -7.01
C ILE A 475 -6.38 24.57 -6.54
N ASP A 476 -6.16 25.21 -5.39
CA ASP A 476 -7.05 26.26 -4.90
C ASP A 476 -6.77 27.58 -5.62
N GLU A 477 -7.82 28.39 -5.77
CA GLU A 477 -7.81 29.66 -6.51
C GLU A 477 -7.11 29.56 -7.89
N ALA A 478 -7.42 28.50 -8.64
CA ALA A 478 -6.73 28.13 -9.88
C ALA A 478 -6.77 29.23 -10.97
N TYR A 479 -7.75 30.15 -10.91
CA TYR A 479 -7.83 31.31 -11.79
C TYR A 479 -6.63 32.27 -11.63
N GLY A 480 -5.85 32.19 -10.55
CA GLY A 480 -4.57 32.91 -10.42
C GLY A 480 -3.54 32.51 -11.48
N LEU A 481 -3.72 31.36 -12.15
CA LEU A 481 -2.92 30.94 -13.30
C LEU A 481 -3.31 31.67 -14.60
N ASP A 482 -4.31 32.55 -14.59
CA ASP A 482 -4.77 33.32 -15.75
C ASP A 482 -4.37 34.80 -15.71
N GLU A 483 -3.52 35.23 -14.75
CA GLU A 483 -3.27 36.66 -14.58
C GLU A 483 -2.71 37.35 -15.84
N THR A 484 -3.45 38.37 -16.30
CA THR A 484 -3.04 39.25 -17.39
C THR A 484 -2.12 40.35 -16.85
N GLY A 485 -0.81 40.27 -17.15
CA GLY A 485 0.20 41.22 -16.68
C GLY A 485 1.61 40.89 -17.16
N GLN A 486 2.65 41.48 -16.54
CA GLN A 486 4.07 41.25 -16.90
C GLN A 486 4.52 39.79 -16.75
N ASN A 487 3.84 38.99 -15.92
CA ASN A 487 4.12 37.56 -15.70
C ASN A 487 3.25 36.61 -16.54
N SER A 488 2.44 37.13 -17.46
CA SER A 488 1.49 36.32 -18.25
C SER A 488 2.15 35.16 -19.00
N SER A 489 3.37 35.33 -19.50
CA SER A 489 4.09 34.26 -20.21
C SER A 489 4.45 33.06 -19.33
N PHE A 490 4.77 33.29 -18.05
CA PHE A 490 5.08 32.21 -17.10
C PHE A 490 3.83 31.45 -16.68
N ASN A 491 2.72 32.15 -16.46
CA ASN A 491 1.45 31.55 -16.10
C ASN A 491 0.91 30.64 -17.21
N HIS A 492 0.99 31.10 -18.47
CA HIS A 492 0.65 30.27 -19.64
C HIS A 492 1.53 29.01 -19.72
N GLU A 493 2.84 29.15 -19.44
CA GLU A 493 3.78 28.03 -19.44
C GLU A 493 3.46 26.98 -18.35
N ALA A 494 2.99 27.42 -17.18
CA ALA A 494 2.49 26.54 -16.13
C ALA A 494 1.23 25.77 -16.57
N VAL A 495 0.26 26.47 -17.15
CA VAL A 495 -1.00 25.88 -17.66
C VAL A 495 -0.72 24.85 -18.76
N ASP A 496 0.14 25.18 -19.73
CA ASP A 496 0.53 24.25 -20.80
C ASP A 496 1.21 23.00 -20.25
N THR A 497 2.07 23.17 -19.23
CA THR A 497 2.71 22.05 -18.54
C THR A 497 1.68 21.18 -17.83
N LEU A 498 0.71 21.78 -17.15
CA LEU A 498 -0.37 21.07 -16.47
C LEU A 498 -1.21 20.24 -17.45
N ILE A 499 -1.65 20.82 -18.56
CA ILE A 499 -2.42 20.12 -19.60
C ILE A 499 -1.64 18.93 -20.16
N LYS A 500 -0.34 19.13 -20.45
CA LYS A 500 0.52 18.08 -20.98
C LYS A 500 0.67 16.93 -20.00
N GLU A 501 0.89 17.21 -18.72
CA GLU A 501 1.03 16.18 -17.69
C GLU A 501 -0.30 15.48 -17.37
N MET A 502 -1.43 16.18 -17.45
CA MET A 502 -2.76 15.58 -17.35
C MET A 502 -3.02 14.58 -18.48
N GLU A 503 -2.59 14.88 -19.71
CA GLU A 503 -2.72 13.94 -20.84
C GLU A 503 -1.80 12.71 -20.66
N ASN A 504 -0.53 12.95 -20.35
CA ASN A 504 0.47 11.89 -20.22
C ASN A 504 0.19 10.96 -19.03
N ASN A 505 -0.43 11.46 -17.97
CA ASN A 505 -0.66 10.74 -16.72
C ASN A 505 -2.15 10.58 -16.37
N ARG A 506 -3.05 10.60 -17.35
CA ARG A 506 -4.51 10.54 -17.16
C ARG A 506 -5.03 9.39 -16.26
N ASP A 507 -4.27 8.29 -16.21
CA ASP A 507 -4.59 7.09 -15.43
C ASP A 507 -4.03 7.12 -14.00
N ARG A 508 -3.14 8.07 -13.72
CA ARG A 508 -2.39 8.18 -12.46
C ARG A 508 -2.66 9.49 -11.74
N LEU A 509 -3.16 10.50 -12.43
CA LEU A 509 -3.34 11.84 -11.87
C LEU A 509 -4.79 12.29 -12.06
N ILE A 510 -5.42 12.70 -10.98
CA ILE A 510 -6.67 13.45 -11.01
C ILE A 510 -6.38 14.87 -10.53
N VAL A 511 -6.92 15.86 -11.24
CA VAL A 511 -6.73 17.28 -10.94
C VAL A 511 -8.08 17.86 -10.59
N ILE A 512 -8.16 18.52 -9.45
CA ILE A 512 -9.33 19.26 -8.99
C ILE A 512 -8.93 20.73 -8.94
N MET A 513 -9.50 21.55 -9.82
CA MET A 513 -9.32 23.01 -9.76
C MET A 513 -10.45 23.62 -8.94
N ALA A 514 -10.13 24.49 -7.99
CA ALA A 514 -11.10 25.16 -7.16
C ALA A 514 -11.00 26.69 -7.27
N GLY A 515 -12.14 27.36 -7.11
CA GLY A 515 -12.20 28.83 -7.11
C GLY A 515 -13.62 29.37 -7.03
N TYR A 516 -13.75 30.70 -7.13
CA TYR A 516 -15.06 31.37 -7.23
C TYR A 516 -15.68 31.13 -8.60
N THR A 517 -17.01 31.01 -8.65
CA THR A 517 -17.73 30.64 -9.88
C THR A 517 -17.44 31.57 -11.05
N THR A 518 -17.49 32.88 -10.85
CA THR A 518 -17.25 33.87 -11.90
C THR A 518 -15.81 33.81 -12.40
N ASP A 519 -14.84 33.81 -11.49
CA ASP A 519 -13.41 33.79 -11.83
C ASP A 519 -13.01 32.50 -12.54
N MET A 520 -13.52 31.35 -12.09
CA MET A 520 -13.30 30.08 -12.78
C MET A 520 -13.94 30.08 -14.18
N ARG A 521 -15.15 30.60 -14.34
CA ARG A 521 -15.78 30.71 -15.68
C ARG A 521 -14.96 31.61 -16.61
N ASN A 522 -14.45 32.73 -16.11
CA ASN A 522 -13.58 33.61 -16.88
C ASN A 522 -12.26 32.92 -17.24
N PHE A 523 -11.61 32.26 -16.28
CA PHE A 523 -10.39 31.49 -16.50
C PHE A 523 -10.56 30.44 -17.60
N PHE A 524 -11.64 29.66 -17.54
CA PHE A 524 -11.91 28.67 -18.58
C PHE A 524 -12.33 29.29 -19.91
N ALA A 525 -12.95 30.47 -19.93
CA ALA A 525 -13.33 31.17 -21.16
C ALA A 525 -12.13 31.78 -21.90
N HIS A 526 -11.13 32.30 -21.17
CA HIS A 526 -9.87 32.80 -21.75
C HIS A 526 -8.83 31.69 -21.96
N GLY A 527 -8.94 30.60 -21.21
CA GLY A 527 -8.04 29.47 -21.27
C GLY A 527 -8.05 28.77 -22.63
N ASN A 528 -6.97 28.03 -22.92
CA ASN A 528 -6.86 27.28 -24.16
C ASN A 528 -7.95 26.18 -24.27
N GLU A 529 -8.27 25.78 -25.50
CA GLU A 529 -9.23 24.72 -25.78
C GLU A 529 -8.89 23.39 -25.06
N GLY A 530 -7.59 23.18 -24.78
CA GLY A 530 -7.07 22.02 -24.08
C GLY A 530 -7.47 21.92 -22.60
N LEU A 531 -7.71 23.04 -21.91
CA LEU A 531 -8.25 23.05 -20.55
C LEU A 531 -9.72 22.66 -20.55
N GLN A 532 -10.53 23.32 -21.38
CA GLN A 532 -11.97 23.07 -21.46
C GLN A 532 -12.28 21.61 -21.80
N SER A 533 -11.53 21.01 -22.73
CA SER A 533 -11.75 19.62 -23.13
C SER A 533 -11.47 18.60 -22.01
N ARG A 534 -10.56 18.92 -21.09
CA ARG A 534 -10.15 18.04 -19.98
C ARG A 534 -10.96 18.27 -18.70
N PHE A 535 -11.52 19.46 -18.51
CA PHE A 535 -12.33 19.85 -17.35
C PHE A 535 -13.81 20.02 -17.72
N ASN A 536 -14.42 18.94 -18.23
CA ASN A 536 -15.84 18.94 -18.61
C ASN A 536 -16.79 18.63 -17.43
N THR A 537 -16.25 18.39 -16.23
CA THR A 537 -17.02 18.06 -15.04
C THR A 537 -16.95 19.22 -14.06
N TRP A 538 -18.07 19.94 -13.93
CA TRP A 538 -18.22 21.04 -12.98
C TRP A 538 -19.09 20.61 -11.81
N VAL A 539 -18.67 21.02 -10.61
CA VAL A 539 -19.39 20.84 -9.36
C VAL A 539 -19.52 22.21 -8.73
N GLU A 540 -20.73 22.76 -8.81
CA GLU A 540 -21.05 24.08 -8.27
C GLU A 540 -21.52 23.94 -6.81
N PHE A 541 -20.83 24.64 -5.91
CA PHE A 541 -21.12 24.67 -4.48
C PHE A 541 -21.96 25.91 -4.16
N ASP A 542 -23.11 25.68 -3.55
CA ASP A 542 -24.04 26.74 -3.18
C ASP A 542 -23.64 27.38 -1.84
N THR A 543 -24.18 28.56 -1.56
CA THR A 543 -24.11 29.14 -0.20
C THR A 543 -24.96 28.31 0.75
N TYR A 544 -24.51 28.17 1.99
CA TYR A 544 -25.31 27.53 3.04
C TYR A 544 -26.49 28.42 3.46
N SER A 545 -27.65 27.80 3.68
CA SER A 545 -28.80 28.40 4.35
C SER A 545 -28.48 28.75 5.80
N THR A 546 -29.23 29.67 6.40
CA THR A 546 -29.05 30.04 7.81
C THR A 546 -29.20 28.84 8.75
N GLU A 547 -30.08 27.90 8.42
CA GLU A 547 -30.29 26.65 9.16
C GLU A 547 -29.03 25.77 9.09
N GLU A 548 -28.46 25.55 7.91
CA GLU A 548 -27.21 24.80 7.74
C GLU A 548 -26.02 25.51 8.43
N LEU A 549 -25.95 26.84 8.39
CA LEU A 549 -24.92 27.60 9.12
C LEU A 549 -25.04 27.40 10.64
N ASN A 550 -26.26 27.31 11.16
CA ASN A 550 -26.49 27.00 12.57
C ASN A 550 -26.05 25.58 12.91
N GLU A 551 -26.34 24.60 12.06
CA GLU A 551 -25.85 23.23 12.24
C GLU A 551 -24.32 23.16 12.20
N ILE A 552 -23.67 23.90 11.28
CA ILE A 552 -22.21 23.98 11.20
C ILE A 552 -21.64 24.62 12.47
N MET A 553 -22.30 25.65 13.00
CA MET A 553 -21.91 26.32 14.25
C MET A 553 -22.01 25.37 15.44
N GLU A 554 -23.12 24.64 15.55
CA GLU A 554 -23.33 23.64 16.60
C GLU A 554 -22.29 22.51 16.51
N LEU A 555 -21.98 22.05 15.30
CA LEU A 555 -20.93 21.05 15.06
C LEU A 555 -19.54 21.55 15.45
N GLN A 556 -19.18 22.81 15.12
CA GLN A 556 -17.90 23.39 15.53
C GLN A 556 -17.79 23.55 17.05
N MET A 557 -18.86 24.03 17.70
CA MET A 557 -18.91 24.13 19.16
C MET A 557 -18.77 22.76 19.83
N ALA A 558 -19.46 21.74 19.31
CA ALA A 558 -19.36 20.37 19.82
C ALA A 558 -17.95 19.77 19.63
N ASN A 559 -17.32 19.98 18.47
CA ASN A 559 -15.95 19.53 18.20
C ASN A 559 -14.91 20.24 19.09
N SER A 560 -15.22 21.45 19.55
CA SER A 560 -14.41 22.20 20.53
C SER A 560 -14.82 21.94 21.98
N HIS A 561 -15.68 20.95 22.24
CA HIS A 561 -16.19 20.57 23.57
C HIS A 561 -16.84 21.73 24.34
N VAL A 562 -17.44 22.69 23.63
CA VAL A 562 -18.07 23.87 24.21
C VAL A 562 -19.44 23.50 24.79
N LEU A 563 -19.68 23.96 26.01
CA LEU A 563 -20.93 23.78 26.75
C LEU A 563 -21.74 25.07 26.72
N TYR A 564 -23.05 24.97 26.56
CA TYR A 564 -23.97 26.12 26.61
C TYR A 564 -25.39 25.63 26.92
N ASP A 565 -26.19 26.49 27.54
CA ASP A 565 -27.60 26.20 27.84
C ASP A 565 -28.52 26.54 26.64
N GLU A 566 -29.81 26.21 26.76
CA GLU A 566 -30.78 26.45 25.69
C GLU A 566 -30.99 27.95 25.38
N ASN A 567 -30.81 28.83 26.38
CA ASN A 567 -30.90 30.28 26.15
C ASN A 567 -29.72 30.79 25.33
N THR A 568 -28.51 30.32 25.66
CA THR A 568 -27.29 30.62 24.92
C THR A 568 -27.33 30.04 23.52
N ARG A 569 -27.86 28.82 23.34
CA ARG A 569 -28.12 28.23 22.01
C ARG A 569 -29.01 29.13 21.16
N LYS A 570 -30.11 29.64 21.71
CA LYS A 570 -31.00 30.57 20.99
C LYS A 570 -30.28 31.87 20.62
N ALA A 571 -29.49 32.43 21.52
CA ALA A 571 -28.70 33.63 21.25
C ALA A 571 -27.67 33.40 20.13
N LEU A 572 -26.96 32.26 20.15
CA LEU A 572 -26.01 31.86 19.11
C LEU A 572 -26.71 31.79 17.74
N ARG A 573 -27.85 31.11 17.68
CA ARG A 573 -28.61 30.95 16.42
C ARG A 573 -29.14 32.28 15.88
N GLN A 574 -29.56 33.18 16.76
CA GLN A 574 -29.97 34.54 16.39
C GLN A 574 -28.78 35.36 15.86
N GLY A 575 -27.62 35.26 16.51
CA GLY A 575 -26.39 35.93 16.07
C GLY A 575 -25.94 35.47 14.68
N VAL A 576 -25.91 34.16 14.43
CA VAL A 576 -25.64 33.60 13.10
C VAL A 576 -26.61 34.15 12.06
N LYS A 577 -27.92 34.15 12.35
CA LYS A 577 -28.95 34.66 11.43
C LYS A 577 -28.75 36.13 11.09
N ALA A 578 -28.55 36.98 12.08
CA ALA A 578 -28.40 38.43 11.86
C ALA A 578 -27.09 38.74 11.10
N LEU A 579 -25.96 38.21 11.56
CA LEU A 579 -24.65 38.52 10.96
C LEU A 579 -24.46 37.89 9.57
N SER A 580 -25.05 36.72 9.30
CA SER A 580 -24.98 36.12 7.95
C SER A 580 -25.73 36.94 6.91
N GLN A 581 -26.87 37.57 7.29
CA GLN A 581 -27.60 38.49 6.42
C GLN A 581 -26.79 39.75 6.11
N GLU A 582 -26.13 40.32 7.12
CA GLU A 582 -25.24 41.48 6.94
C GLU A 582 -24.03 41.15 6.05
N ALA A 583 -23.43 39.97 6.24
CA ALA A 583 -22.28 39.53 5.46
C ALA A 583 -22.61 39.30 3.97
N ASN A 584 -23.83 38.82 3.66
CA ASN A 584 -24.29 38.59 2.30
C ASN A 584 -24.49 39.90 1.50
N GLY A 585 -24.77 41.02 2.16
CA GLY A 585 -24.96 42.33 1.51
C GLY A 585 -23.67 43.00 1.02
N ASN A 586 -22.49 42.52 1.43
CA ASN A 586 -21.21 43.22 1.25
C ASN A 586 -20.38 42.73 0.02
N GLY A 587 -20.97 41.93 -0.88
CA GLY A 587 -20.38 41.56 -2.18
C GLY A 587 -19.11 40.68 -2.13
N ARG A 588 -18.58 40.37 -0.94
CA ARG A 588 -17.41 39.51 -0.72
C ARG A 588 -17.87 38.35 0.15
N SER A 589 -17.94 37.14 -0.41
CA SER A 589 -18.59 35.99 0.24
C SER A 589 -17.99 35.63 1.60
N ASN A 590 -18.54 36.22 2.65
CA ASN A 590 -18.22 35.96 4.06
C ASN A 590 -19.45 35.40 4.78
N GLY A 591 -20.28 34.60 4.10
CA GLY A 591 -21.55 34.08 4.66
C GLY A 591 -21.60 32.57 4.90
N ASN A 592 -20.50 31.83 4.68
CA ASN A 592 -20.48 30.36 4.73
C ASN A 592 -19.69 29.81 5.94
N GLY A 593 -19.17 28.58 5.87
CA GLY A 593 -18.46 27.94 6.98
C GLY A 593 -17.25 28.71 7.52
N ARG A 594 -16.58 29.53 6.68
CA ARG A 594 -15.52 30.45 7.15
C ARG A 594 -16.06 31.54 8.07
N PHE A 595 -17.26 32.04 7.79
CA PHE A 595 -17.94 32.98 8.65
C PHE A 595 -18.37 32.37 9.97
N VAL A 596 -18.95 31.17 9.93
CA VAL A 596 -19.30 30.44 11.15
C VAL A 596 -18.07 30.24 12.02
N ARG A 597 -16.92 29.88 11.42
CA ARG A 597 -15.65 29.77 12.14
C ARG A 597 -15.26 31.08 12.83
N ASN A 598 -15.33 32.20 12.10
CA ASN A 598 -15.00 33.52 12.68
C ASN A 598 -15.98 33.91 13.80
N TYR A 599 -17.27 33.61 13.63
CA TYR A 599 -18.30 33.85 14.64
C TYR A 599 -18.04 33.02 15.91
N VAL A 600 -17.86 31.70 15.77
CA VAL A 600 -17.51 30.79 16.87
C VAL A 600 -16.25 31.25 17.57
N GLN A 601 -15.19 31.56 16.82
CA GLN A 601 -13.95 32.08 17.39
C GLN A 601 -14.19 33.34 18.22
N LYS A 602 -15.02 34.27 17.73
CA LYS A 602 -15.29 35.51 18.47
C LYS A 602 -16.08 35.28 19.76
N VAL A 603 -17.00 34.32 19.75
CA VAL A 603 -17.72 33.87 20.95
C VAL A 603 -16.73 33.30 21.98
N LEU A 604 -15.78 32.47 21.55
CA LEU A 604 -14.75 31.91 22.42
C LEU A 604 -13.80 32.98 22.98
N GLU A 605 -13.36 33.94 22.15
CA GLU A 605 -12.58 35.09 22.61
C GLU A 605 -13.34 35.91 23.67
N SER A 606 -14.64 36.09 23.49
CA SER A 606 -15.48 36.82 24.45
C SER A 606 -15.62 36.06 25.77
N ARG A 607 -15.81 34.74 25.71
CA ARG A 607 -15.75 33.85 26.88
C ARG A 607 -14.42 33.98 27.60
N ASP A 608 -13.31 33.87 26.88
CA ASP A 608 -11.97 33.91 27.48
C ASP A 608 -11.68 35.28 28.12
N SER A 609 -12.12 36.38 27.49
CA SER A 609 -12.04 37.72 28.06
C SER A 609 -12.87 37.86 29.34
N ARG A 610 -14.05 37.23 29.43
CA ARG A 610 -14.86 37.19 30.66
C ARG A 610 -14.16 36.39 31.76
N LEU A 611 -13.61 35.23 31.42
CA LEU A 611 -12.94 34.36 32.39
C LEU A 611 -11.61 34.95 32.88
N ALA A 612 -10.92 35.72 32.05
CA ALA A 612 -9.67 36.39 32.39
C ALA A 612 -9.77 37.36 33.58
N THR A 613 -10.98 37.84 33.94
CA THR A 613 -11.16 38.69 35.12
C THR A 613 -11.22 37.92 36.44
N ASN A 614 -11.37 36.58 36.40
CA ASN A 614 -11.57 35.72 37.57
C ASN A 614 -10.58 34.53 37.61
N VAL A 615 -9.39 34.68 37.00
CA VAL A 615 -8.41 33.59 36.85
C VAL A 615 -8.05 32.93 38.20
N ASP A 616 -7.80 33.73 39.24
CA ASP A 616 -7.42 33.21 40.56
C ASP A 616 -8.55 32.36 41.19
N GLN A 617 -9.81 32.72 40.97
CA GLN A 617 -10.95 31.93 41.46
C GLN A 617 -11.07 30.62 40.69
N ILE A 618 -10.87 30.64 39.37
CA ILE A 618 -10.95 29.47 38.50
C ILE A 618 -9.83 28.47 38.81
N GLN A 619 -8.62 28.95 39.12
CA GLN A 619 -7.48 28.09 39.50
C GLN A 619 -7.67 27.38 40.85
N ASN A 620 -8.52 27.92 41.72
CA ASN A 620 -8.83 27.33 43.03
C ASN A 620 -10.02 26.36 43.01
N MET A 621 -10.67 26.16 41.85
CA MET A 621 -11.77 25.19 41.68
C MET A 621 -11.25 23.75 41.58
N GLY A 622 -12.15 22.78 41.80
CA GLY A 622 -11.84 21.38 41.52
C GLY A 622 -11.63 21.13 40.01
N PRO A 623 -10.85 20.11 39.59
CA PRO A 623 -10.52 19.87 38.18
C PRO A 623 -11.74 19.77 37.24
N ASP A 624 -12.79 19.07 37.66
CA ASP A 624 -14.01 18.89 36.85
C ASP A 624 -14.82 20.19 36.71
N GLU A 625 -14.85 20.98 37.79
CA GLU A 625 -15.52 22.29 37.81
C GLU A 625 -14.75 23.29 36.94
N GLN A 626 -13.43 23.29 37.04
CA GLN A 626 -12.54 24.09 36.19
C GLN A 626 -12.74 23.75 34.72
N GLN A 627 -12.77 22.46 34.36
CA GLN A 627 -13.01 22.01 32.99
C GLN A 627 -14.40 22.44 32.50
N THR A 628 -15.42 22.36 33.35
CA THR A 628 -16.78 22.79 32.99
C THR A 628 -16.84 24.29 32.74
N VAL A 629 -16.30 25.11 33.65
CA VAL A 629 -16.30 26.58 33.55
C VAL A 629 -15.52 27.06 32.33
N LEU A 630 -14.32 26.51 32.10
CA LEU A 630 -13.48 26.88 30.96
C LEU A 630 -14.13 26.56 29.61
N ASN A 631 -15.01 25.56 29.56
CA ASN A 631 -15.70 25.18 28.33
C ASN A 631 -17.10 25.80 28.18
N THR A 632 -17.61 26.52 29.18
CA THR A 632 -18.97 27.05 29.16
C THR A 632 -19.05 28.46 28.56
N VAL A 633 -19.87 28.60 27.51
CA VAL A 633 -20.28 29.89 26.91
C VAL A 633 -21.64 30.28 27.48
N ILE A 634 -21.83 31.57 27.74
CA ILE A 634 -23.11 32.15 28.20
C ILE A 634 -23.59 33.27 27.28
N VAL A 635 -24.87 33.64 27.38
CA VAL A 635 -25.50 34.72 26.57
C VAL A 635 -24.67 36.03 26.51
N PRO A 636 -24.10 36.57 27.61
CA PRO A 636 -23.22 37.74 27.54
C PRO A 636 -22.02 37.61 26.60
N ASP A 637 -21.40 36.43 26.51
CA ASP A 637 -20.26 36.18 25.61
C ASP A 637 -20.72 36.29 24.14
N VAL A 638 -21.89 35.73 23.86
CA VAL A 638 -22.50 35.74 22.54
C VAL A 638 -22.87 37.17 22.11
N GLN A 639 -23.44 37.96 23.02
CA GLN A 639 -23.78 39.35 22.75
C GLN A 639 -22.53 40.21 22.49
N ALA A 640 -21.49 40.06 23.32
CA ALA A 640 -20.22 40.77 23.13
C ALA A 640 -19.57 40.42 21.78
N ALA A 641 -19.60 39.14 21.39
CA ALA A 641 -19.11 38.69 20.09
C ALA A 641 -19.92 39.28 18.93
N TYR A 642 -21.25 39.29 19.05
CA TYR A 642 -22.15 39.89 18.06
C TYR A 642 -21.86 41.38 17.87
N ASP A 643 -21.82 42.16 18.96
CA ASP A 643 -21.60 43.61 18.90
C ASP A 643 -20.25 43.94 18.26
N SER A 644 -19.21 43.16 18.59
CA SER A 644 -17.88 43.32 18.00
C SER A 644 -17.87 43.04 16.51
N LEU A 645 -18.50 41.95 16.05
CA LEU A 645 -18.54 41.58 14.63
C LEU A 645 -19.43 42.54 13.82
N HIS A 646 -20.58 42.91 14.37
CA HIS A 646 -21.47 43.89 13.77
C HIS A 646 -20.74 45.22 13.54
N LYS A 647 -20.06 45.75 14.56
CA LYS A 647 -19.24 46.97 14.43
C LYS A 647 -18.15 46.83 13.37
N GLN A 648 -17.50 45.67 13.31
CA GLN A 648 -16.49 45.39 12.29
C GLN A 648 -17.07 45.38 10.88
N TYR A 649 -18.25 44.79 10.68
CA TYR A 649 -18.93 44.79 9.37
C TYR A 649 -19.41 46.17 8.95
N GLN A 650 -19.88 47.00 9.88
CA GLN A 650 -20.25 48.39 9.61
C GLN A 650 -19.05 49.25 9.15
N LEU A 651 -17.85 49.02 9.70
CA LEU A 651 -16.63 49.72 9.25
C LEU A 651 -16.32 49.44 7.77
N PHE A 652 -16.64 48.25 7.28
CA PHE A 652 -16.44 47.88 5.87
C PHE A 652 -17.54 48.42 4.94
N GLN A 653 -18.68 48.88 5.47
CA GLN A 653 -19.76 49.53 4.71
C GLN A 653 -19.54 51.05 4.56
N GLY A 654 -18.74 51.68 5.44
CA GLY A 654 -18.51 53.13 5.46
C GLY A 654 -17.43 53.66 4.51
N GLY A 655 -16.82 52.82 3.68
CA GLY A 655 -15.81 53.23 2.70
C GLY A 655 -16.38 53.31 1.28
N ASN A 656 -17.08 54.40 0.99
CA ASN A 656 -17.29 54.89 -0.38
C ASN A 656 -16.24 55.94 -0.71
#